data_AF-A0A2S7PN28-F1
#
_entry.id   AF-A0A2S7PN28-F1
#
_cell.length_a   1.000
_cell.length_b   1.000
_cell.length_c   1.000
_cell.angle_alpha   90.00
_cell.angle_beta   90.00
_cell.angle_gamma   90.00
#
_symmetry.space_group_name_H-M   'P 1'
#
loop_
_entity.id
_entity.type
_entity.pdbx_description
1 polymer ?
#
loop_
_entity_poly.entity_id
_entity_poly.type
_entity_poly.pdbx_seq_one_letter_code
_entity_poly.pdbx_strand_id
1 'polypeptide(L)'
;MANMEHFDVVVVGAGWYGLAAAKTQLEVHPDVKMVILTDNTTIGGTWAKGRLYPGLKTNNLYGVFEFSDFPMWTEVYRVQPREYIPGTTVYKYLTDYAKHFNIYDKVRYETRVLSAKHVDAGGWILTMSKEVKDKGSETSTIFASKLIVATGHTAEEFVPNLPGREKFSAPFFHMKYLPKMQDTFKTAKSVCVYGGAKSAYDAAYTYASRGIHVDWIIRESGHGPGWMSNSFVSPFKLWVERLTKVRFLTFMSPCIWGDNDGFGTIRNWFCKSTIGKFISSRFWRILQADIVTDVNWDAHPETAKLRPWSDVKYTGTMLSILNYETDILELVRNGAISVHIADIKDMAGNKLSLSNGEVITTDAFIAATGWKHTSSIKLLPGDSNTELPEPIGSSEPSSYTTKADNEIFSKFPVLSKRPEPRVLGIVKPEGKSNEQRDPYRLYRFMIPPVYANSRDIAYVGALTSVSVPDIAQTQALWVTAFFDHKIPIPSDITYQTVLHSRFGKWRYPYGFGARYPDFLFDILPYIDMLLKDLNLKTHRKSNIFWELFEPYRLRDYKGLVDEWKESIKEVEAEGEPIQDRSHGSTEGAESSSNSSKSAAMVLIPADTKAPLPNHNRATTPDSTIPDLDPPPYTPFDSPLPTPRFPPSSSSSSQTPNIPTSKAVSSSGAISLLGPLRILESVSGSSSITLSQHVTIEGPLKSSSKIVLADDVHVQGGIKGSSSILLDGGEGKGAVRVGEGVRASGSVELRGDVWVKGDVSASGKVLLEGVGGAVRVGGKVNSSSAVTVRGEVQLGDVVCSGKIVVEGGGKECLVVDGDVSCKSGAVIDRDVQVCKNFSAKGNVSINGRLLVKGDLTVWGNVKIQQGSELIVNGMRTVHGKLEQL
;
A
#
# COMPACT_ATOMS: atom_id res chain seq x y z
N MET A 1 11.08 12.92 -40.67
CA MET A 1 11.16 11.90 -39.60
C MET A 1 9.81 11.20 -39.57
N ALA A 2 9.74 9.93 -39.95
CA ALA A 2 8.48 9.19 -40.02
C ALA A 2 7.88 9.02 -38.60
N ASN A 3 6.60 9.38 -38.44
CA ASN A 3 5.71 9.19 -37.29
C ASN A 3 6.36 8.93 -35.92
N MET A 4 6.99 9.95 -35.31
CA MET A 4 7.29 9.92 -33.87
C MET A 4 5.97 9.98 -33.11
N GLU A 5 5.77 9.11 -32.12
CA GLU A 5 4.56 9.17 -31.29
C GLU A 5 4.63 10.37 -30.33
N HIS A 6 3.55 11.15 -30.26
CA HIS A 6 3.43 12.28 -29.35
C HIS A 6 2.45 11.97 -28.21
N PHE A 7 2.86 12.28 -26.98
CA PHE A 7 2.05 12.20 -25.78
C PHE A 7 2.11 13.53 -25.01
N ASP A 8 0.99 13.90 -24.39
CA ASP A 8 0.93 15.08 -23.51
C ASP A 8 1.72 14.80 -22.22
N VAL A 9 1.61 13.57 -21.71
CA VAL A 9 2.29 13.13 -20.49
C VAL A 9 2.90 11.76 -20.71
N VAL A 10 4.19 11.61 -20.40
CA VAL A 10 4.84 10.30 -20.27
C VAL A 10 5.23 10.08 -18.82
N VAL A 11 4.79 8.95 -18.26
CA VAL A 11 5.21 8.49 -16.93
C VAL A 11 6.21 7.34 -17.09
N VAL A 12 7.40 7.46 -16.52
CA VAL A 12 8.42 6.39 -16.57
C VAL A 12 8.45 5.65 -15.23
N GLY A 13 7.85 4.46 -15.20
CA GLY A 13 7.73 3.59 -14.02
C GLY A 13 6.26 3.31 -13.69
N ALA A 14 5.90 2.02 -13.60
CA ALA A 14 4.55 1.57 -13.28
C ALA A 14 4.44 1.02 -11.83
N GLY A 15 5.07 1.70 -10.86
CA GLY A 15 4.97 1.41 -9.43
C GLY A 15 4.04 2.38 -8.69
N TRP A 16 4.04 2.35 -7.35
CA TRP A 16 3.20 3.21 -6.49
C TRP A 16 3.12 4.67 -6.96
N TYR A 17 4.27 5.33 -7.11
CA TYR A 17 4.34 6.74 -7.48
C TYR A 17 3.88 7.01 -8.91
N GLY A 18 4.24 6.14 -9.86
CA GLY A 18 3.85 6.31 -11.26
C GLY A 18 2.36 6.07 -11.50
N LEU A 19 1.77 5.10 -10.81
CA LEU A 19 0.33 4.84 -10.86
C LEU A 19 -0.47 5.98 -10.21
N ALA A 20 0.00 6.51 -9.07
CA ALA A 20 -0.62 7.68 -8.45
C ALA A 20 -0.56 8.91 -9.37
N ALA A 21 0.62 9.19 -9.95
CA ALA A 21 0.79 10.27 -10.91
C ALA A 21 -0.13 10.14 -12.13
N ALA A 22 -0.20 8.95 -12.72
CA ALA A 22 -1.08 8.67 -13.84
C ALA A 22 -2.57 8.83 -13.49
N LYS A 23 -2.98 8.35 -12.31
CA LYS A 23 -4.36 8.50 -11.81
C LYS A 23 -4.72 9.97 -11.67
N THR A 24 -3.90 10.75 -10.97
CA THR A 24 -4.15 12.18 -10.76
C THR A 24 -4.17 12.94 -12.08
N GLN A 25 -3.27 12.65 -13.02
CA GLN A 25 -3.27 13.28 -14.35
C GLN A 25 -4.58 13.02 -15.11
N LEU A 26 -5.09 11.77 -15.11
CA LEU A 26 -6.37 11.45 -15.74
C LEU A 26 -7.57 12.07 -15.02
N GLU A 27 -7.50 12.15 -13.70
CA GLU A 27 -8.57 12.73 -12.89
C GLU A 27 -8.69 14.23 -13.12
N VAL A 28 -7.55 14.95 -13.22
CA VAL A 28 -7.53 16.40 -13.48
C VAL A 28 -7.74 16.71 -14.96
N HIS A 29 -7.18 15.90 -15.86
CA HIS A 29 -7.29 16.05 -17.32
C HIS A 29 -7.82 14.78 -17.97
N PRO A 30 -9.16 14.60 -18.05
CA PRO A 30 -9.77 13.38 -18.58
C PRO A 30 -9.34 13.02 -20.01
N ASP A 31 -9.03 14.02 -20.84
CA ASP A 31 -8.67 13.86 -22.24
C ASP A 31 -7.15 13.74 -22.48
N VAL A 32 -6.33 13.71 -21.43
CA VAL A 32 -4.86 13.70 -21.56
C VAL A 32 -4.36 12.46 -22.30
N LYS A 33 -3.58 12.67 -23.37
CA LYS A 33 -2.94 11.59 -24.10
C LYS A 33 -1.68 11.16 -23.36
N MET A 34 -1.82 10.11 -22.54
CA MET A 34 -0.75 9.63 -21.67
C MET A 34 -0.32 8.20 -21.97
N VAL A 35 0.97 7.92 -21.75
CA VAL A 35 1.53 6.56 -21.72
C VAL A 35 2.41 6.36 -20.49
N ILE A 36 2.39 5.16 -19.92
CA ILE A 36 3.28 4.73 -18.86
C ILE A 36 4.29 3.74 -19.44
N LEU A 37 5.57 3.95 -19.21
CA LEU A 37 6.64 3.07 -19.69
C LEU A 37 7.25 2.32 -18.52
N THR A 38 7.44 1.00 -18.63
CA THR A 38 8.18 0.22 -17.64
C THR A 38 9.00 -0.87 -18.31
N ASP A 39 10.19 -1.12 -17.77
CA ASP A 39 11.07 -2.23 -18.16
C ASP A 39 10.64 -3.58 -17.56
N ASN A 40 9.68 -3.58 -16.63
CA ASN A 40 9.11 -4.81 -16.09
C ASN A 40 8.11 -5.43 -17.07
N THR A 41 7.92 -6.74 -16.95
CA THR A 41 6.88 -7.49 -17.68
C THR A 41 5.47 -7.29 -17.12
N THR A 42 5.34 -6.65 -15.96
CA THR A 42 4.06 -6.43 -15.26
C THR A 42 4.08 -5.12 -14.48
N ILE A 43 2.89 -4.61 -14.12
CA ILE A 43 2.72 -3.48 -13.18
C ILE A 43 3.25 -3.86 -11.80
N GLY A 44 3.62 -2.85 -11.01
CA GLY A 44 3.92 -2.97 -9.59
C GLY A 44 5.25 -2.35 -9.20
N GLY A 45 6.09 -1.99 -10.17
CA GLY A 45 7.44 -1.49 -9.92
C GLY A 45 8.23 -2.53 -9.12
N THR A 46 8.67 -2.18 -7.91
CA THR A 46 9.33 -3.12 -6.97
C THR A 46 8.48 -4.36 -6.66
N TRP A 47 7.16 -4.23 -6.74
CA TRP A 47 6.18 -5.31 -6.52
C TRP A 47 5.74 -6.01 -7.81
N ALA A 48 6.40 -5.75 -8.95
CA ALA A 48 6.11 -6.47 -10.18
C ALA A 48 6.32 -7.98 -10.00
N LYS A 49 5.50 -8.80 -10.66
CA LYS A 49 5.46 -10.26 -10.46
C LYS A 49 6.83 -10.92 -10.58
N GLY A 50 7.65 -10.49 -11.56
CA GLY A 50 9.00 -11.01 -11.79
C GLY A 50 10.06 -10.61 -10.74
N ARG A 51 9.71 -9.74 -9.80
CA ARG A 51 10.57 -9.29 -8.69
C ARG A 51 10.21 -9.92 -7.34
N LEU A 52 9.10 -10.64 -7.26
CA LEU A 52 8.63 -11.25 -6.02
C LEU A 52 9.34 -12.58 -5.77
N TYR A 53 9.96 -12.73 -4.60
CA TYR A 53 10.52 -14.00 -4.14
C TYR A 53 9.62 -14.60 -3.03
N PRO A 54 9.66 -15.92 -2.80
CA PRO A 54 8.81 -16.58 -1.81
C PRO A 54 8.97 -15.96 -0.42
N GLY A 55 7.86 -15.71 0.27
CA GLY A 55 7.85 -15.14 1.62
C GLY A 55 8.02 -13.63 1.69
N LEU A 56 8.25 -12.92 0.57
CA LEU A 56 8.34 -11.46 0.55
C LEU A 56 7.04 -10.82 1.08
N LYS A 57 7.15 -9.99 2.13
CA LYS A 57 6.06 -9.22 2.76
C LYS A 57 6.46 -7.76 2.93
N THR A 58 5.47 -6.87 3.02
CA THR A 58 5.68 -5.47 3.41
C THR A 58 6.25 -5.36 4.81
N ASN A 59 7.01 -4.30 5.08
CA ASN A 59 7.41 -3.96 6.45
C ASN A 59 6.27 -3.25 7.20
N ASN A 60 5.23 -2.83 6.48
CA ASN A 60 4.02 -2.23 7.02
C ASN A 60 2.97 -3.31 7.32
N LEU A 61 2.23 -3.15 8.41
CA LEU A 61 0.99 -3.91 8.62
C LEU A 61 -0.16 -3.38 7.75
N TYR A 62 -1.18 -4.20 7.59
CA TYR A 62 -2.45 -3.86 6.96
C TYR A 62 -3.08 -2.56 7.50
N GLY A 63 -3.61 -1.72 6.59
CA GLY A 63 -4.31 -0.46 6.91
C GLY A 63 -3.45 0.80 6.90
N VAL A 64 -2.16 0.71 6.50
CA VAL A 64 -1.29 1.88 6.25
C VAL A 64 -0.51 1.81 4.93
N PHE A 65 -0.79 0.80 4.09
CA PHE A 65 -0.10 0.55 2.83
C PHE A 65 -1.08 0.35 1.66
N GLU A 66 -1.97 1.33 1.51
CA GLU A 66 -3.06 1.42 0.53
C GLU A 66 -3.23 2.90 0.10
N PHE A 67 -3.85 3.17 -1.05
CA PHE A 67 -4.26 4.52 -1.44
C PHE A 67 -5.56 4.92 -0.73
N SER A 68 -5.67 6.21 -0.39
CA SER A 68 -6.80 6.75 0.39
C SER A 68 -8.17 6.62 -0.29
N ASP A 69 -8.20 6.55 -1.62
CA ASP A 69 -9.37 6.45 -2.49
C ASP A 69 -9.62 5.03 -3.03
N PHE A 70 -8.74 4.08 -2.71
CA PHE A 70 -8.89 2.68 -3.10
C PHE A 70 -8.43 1.76 -1.97
N PRO A 71 -9.28 1.52 -0.96
CA PRO A 71 -8.91 0.69 0.18
C PRO A 71 -8.55 -0.74 -0.23
N MET A 72 -7.59 -1.33 0.47
CA MET A 72 -7.23 -2.74 0.39
C MET A 72 -8.25 -3.54 1.18
N TRP A 73 -9.44 -3.78 0.65
CA TRP A 73 -10.49 -4.57 1.33
C TRP A 73 -10.00 -5.98 1.70
N THR A 74 -10.10 -6.36 2.98
CA THR A 74 -9.65 -7.65 3.51
C THR A 74 -10.28 -8.82 2.74
N GLU A 75 -11.51 -8.65 2.29
CA GLU A 75 -12.34 -9.60 1.55
C GLU A 75 -11.73 -9.93 0.18
N VAL A 76 -11.09 -8.93 -0.44
CA VAL A 76 -10.50 -9.01 -1.79
C VAL A 76 -9.04 -9.46 -1.74
N TYR A 77 -8.30 -8.97 -0.74
CA TYR A 77 -6.86 -9.10 -0.67
C TYR A 77 -6.38 -10.13 0.36
N ARG A 78 -7.29 -10.65 1.19
CA ARG A 78 -7.07 -11.68 2.21
C ARG A 78 -5.94 -11.32 3.17
N VAL A 79 -5.90 -10.06 3.60
CA VAL A 79 -4.98 -9.58 4.63
C VAL A 79 -5.80 -8.99 5.75
N GLN A 80 -5.61 -9.51 6.95
CA GLN A 80 -6.32 -9.10 8.16
C GLN A 80 -5.61 -7.94 8.87
N PRO A 81 -6.32 -7.21 9.74
CA PRO A 81 -5.69 -6.27 10.65
C PRO A 81 -4.54 -6.93 11.42
N ARG A 82 -3.40 -6.22 11.48
CA ARG A 82 -2.14 -6.68 12.11
C ARG A 82 -1.39 -7.78 11.37
N GLU A 83 -1.74 -8.07 10.13
CA GLU A 83 -0.91 -8.90 9.25
C GLU A 83 -0.01 -8.03 8.36
N TYR A 84 1.19 -8.53 8.08
CA TYR A 84 2.02 -8.00 7.02
C TYR A 84 1.46 -8.40 5.66
N ILE A 85 1.50 -7.49 4.70
CA ILE A 85 0.88 -7.69 3.38
C ILE A 85 1.85 -8.50 2.50
N PRO A 86 1.45 -9.67 1.97
CA PRO A 86 2.28 -10.42 1.03
C PRO A 86 2.58 -9.61 -0.23
N GLY A 87 3.78 -9.76 -0.80
CA GLY A 87 4.16 -9.04 -2.01
C GLY A 87 3.27 -9.37 -3.22
N THR A 88 2.76 -10.60 -3.29
CA THR A 88 1.76 -11.02 -4.29
C THR A 88 0.43 -10.27 -4.13
N THR A 89 0.04 -9.97 -2.89
CA THR A 89 -1.14 -9.15 -2.59
C THR A 89 -0.92 -7.70 -2.99
N VAL A 90 0.26 -7.12 -2.71
CA VAL A 90 0.59 -5.76 -3.15
C VAL A 90 0.56 -5.65 -4.68
N TYR A 91 1.12 -6.64 -5.38
CA TYR A 91 1.05 -6.73 -6.84
C TYR A 91 -0.39 -6.74 -7.35
N LYS A 92 -1.24 -7.59 -6.77
CA LYS A 92 -2.66 -7.67 -7.11
C LYS A 92 -3.35 -6.33 -6.85
N TYR A 93 -3.13 -5.72 -5.69
CA TYR A 93 -3.68 -4.43 -5.30
C TYR A 93 -3.34 -3.32 -6.30
N LEU A 94 -2.06 -3.18 -6.68
CA LEU A 94 -1.65 -2.16 -7.67
C LEU A 94 -2.20 -2.44 -9.07
N THR A 95 -2.35 -3.71 -9.43
CA THR A 95 -2.98 -4.11 -10.70
C THR A 95 -4.46 -3.74 -10.71
N ASP A 96 -5.18 -4.03 -9.63
CA ASP A 96 -6.61 -3.73 -9.49
C ASP A 96 -6.84 -2.21 -9.40
N TYR A 97 -5.97 -1.47 -8.71
CA TYR A 97 -5.96 0.00 -8.71
C TYR A 97 -5.83 0.54 -10.14
N ALA A 98 -4.84 0.07 -10.89
CA ALA A 98 -4.62 0.51 -12.26
C ALA A 98 -5.83 0.20 -13.17
N LYS A 99 -6.52 -0.93 -12.97
CA LYS A 99 -7.74 -1.27 -13.71
C LYS A 99 -8.92 -0.38 -13.31
N HIS A 100 -9.13 -0.18 -12.01
CA HIS A 100 -10.23 0.61 -11.47
C HIS A 100 -10.20 2.05 -12.01
N PHE A 101 -9.01 2.64 -12.11
CA PHE A 101 -8.82 4.01 -12.60
C PHE A 101 -8.47 4.10 -14.10
N ASN A 102 -8.69 3.05 -14.90
CA ASN A 102 -8.44 3.04 -16.36
C ASN A 102 -7.00 3.41 -16.78
N ILE A 103 -6.02 3.02 -15.96
CA ILE A 103 -4.59 3.22 -16.17
C ILE A 103 -3.94 1.97 -16.78
N TYR A 104 -4.51 0.79 -16.52
CA TYR A 104 -3.92 -0.50 -16.88
C TYR A 104 -3.53 -0.59 -18.36
N ASP A 105 -4.43 -0.19 -19.27
CA ASP A 105 -4.21 -0.26 -20.72
C ASP A 105 -3.29 0.86 -21.27
N LYS A 106 -2.86 1.80 -20.43
CA LYS A 106 -1.92 2.87 -20.78
C LYS A 106 -0.46 2.47 -20.53
N VAL A 107 -0.21 1.27 -20.02
CA VAL A 107 1.14 0.78 -19.69
C VAL A 107 1.76 0.05 -20.88
N ARG A 108 2.95 0.46 -21.29
CA ARG A 108 3.84 -0.28 -22.18
C ARG A 108 4.91 -0.99 -21.36
N TYR A 109 4.79 -2.31 -21.34
CA TYR A 109 5.73 -3.20 -20.66
C TYR A 109 7.02 -3.39 -21.47
N GLU A 110 8.04 -3.91 -20.80
CA GLU A 110 9.33 -4.27 -21.40
C GLU A 110 9.92 -3.13 -22.26
N THR A 111 9.71 -1.89 -21.82
CA THR A 111 10.13 -0.68 -22.52
C THR A 111 11.01 0.14 -21.59
N ARG A 112 12.32 -0.02 -21.72
CA ARG A 112 13.31 0.67 -20.90
C ARG A 112 13.63 2.03 -21.51
N VAL A 113 13.40 3.11 -20.77
CA VAL A 113 13.85 4.45 -21.15
C VAL A 113 15.33 4.58 -20.81
N LEU A 114 16.15 4.88 -21.80
CA LEU A 114 17.60 5.00 -21.69
C LEU A 114 18.01 6.45 -21.41
N SER A 115 17.40 7.38 -22.14
CA SER A 115 17.69 8.81 -22.04
C SER A 115 16.49 9.68 -22.35
N ALA A 116 16.50 10.90 -21.83
CA ALA A 116 15.54 11.95 -22.15
C ALA A 116 16.30 13.21 -22.58
N LYS A 117 16.01 13.73 -23.76
CA LYS A 117 16.58 14.97 -24.29
C LYS A 117 15.52 16.07 -24.26
N HIS A 118 15.80 17.18 -23.61
CA HIS A 118 14.92 18.35 -23.62
C HIS A 118 14.99 19.04 -24.99
N VAL A 119 13.84 19.54 -25.46
CA VAL A 119 13.75 20.28 -26.73
C VAL A 119 13.57 21.77 -26.41
N ASP A 120 14.27 22.65 -27.13
CA ASP A 120 14.24 24.10 -26.86
C ASP A 120 12.82 24.70 -26.96
N ALA A 121 11.95 24.12 -27.79
CA ALA A 121 10.54 24.50 -27.92
C ALA A 121 9.64 24.01 -26.76
N GLY A 122 10.20 23.28 -25.79
CA GLY A 122 9.50 22.63 -24.69
C GLY A 122 9.28 21.13 -24.90
N GLY A 123 9.24 20.38 -23.80
CA GLY A 123 9.04 18.93 -23.81
C GLY A 123 10.29 18.11 -24.04
N TRP A 124 10.11 16.80 -24.21
CA TRP A 124 11.15 15.79 -24.09
C TRP A 124 11.07 14.73 -25.18
N ILE A 125 12.21 14.41 -25.80
CA ILE A 125 12.37 13.23 -26.65
C ILE A 125 12.99 12.12 -25.82
N LEU A 126 12.27 11.00 -25.69
CA LEU A 126 12.73 9.83 -24.94
C LEU A 126 13.28 8.78 -25.88
N THR A 127 14.47 8.26 -25.59
CA THR A 127 15.05 7.11 -26.29
C THR A 127 14.77 5.85 -25.48
N MET A 128 14.14 4.86 -26.10
CA MET A 128 13.70 3.63 -25.45
C MET A 128 14.28 2.40 -26.15
N SER A 129 14.38 1.29 -25.40
CA SER A 129 14.78 -0.02 -25.90
C SER A 129 13.82 -1.10 -25.37
N LYS A 130 13.48 -2.07 -26.24
CA LYS A 130 12.64 -3.23 -25.89
C LYS A 130 13.43 -4.41 -25.31
N GLU A 131 14.72 -4.54 -25.66
CA GLU A 131 15.54 -5.65 -25.20
C GLU A 131 16.56 -5.21 -24.15
N VAL A 132 16.45 -5.77 -22.95
CA VAL A 132 17.34 -5.44 -21.82
C VAL A 132 18.72 -6.12 -21.95
N LYS A 133 19.00 -6.92 -23.01
CA LYS A 133 20.12 -7.86 -22.94
C LYS A 133 21.14 -8.00 -24.08
N ASP A 134 21.02 -7.38 -25.24
CA ASP A 134 22.09 -7.51 -26.26
C ASP A 134 22.50 -6.20 -26.95
N LYS A 135 23.80 -6.10 -27.26
CA LYS A 135 24.39 -5.06 -28.11
C LYS A 135 23.81 -5.22 -29.53
N GLY A 136 22.69 -4.56 -29.79
CA GLY A 136 21.97 -4.64 -31.06
C GLY A 136 20.49 -4.27 -30.98
N SER A 137 19.92 -4.06 -29.78
CA SER A 137 18.52 -3.65 -29.60
C SER A 137 18.16 -2.47 -30.49
N GLU A 138 17.12 -2.63 -31.30
CA GLU A 138 16.44 -1.52 -31.95
C GLU A 138 16.01 -0.51 -30.88
N THR A 139 16.39 0.75 -31.07
CA THR A 139 15.93 1.85 -30.23
C THR A 139 14.78 2.56 -30.93
N SER A 140 13.84 3.05 -30.14
CA SER A 140 12.70 3.85 -30.62
C SER A 140 12.61 5.15 -29.84
N THR A 141 11.93 6.14 -30.42
CA THR A 141 11.76 7.46 -29.79
C THR A 141 10.30 7.85 -29.70
N ILE A 142 9.96 8.55 -28.62
CA ILE A 142 8.65 9.21 -28.44
C ILE A 142 8.87 10.64 -27.93
N PHE A 143 7.90 11.50 -28.21
CA PHE A 143 7.84 12.85 -27.68
C PHE A 143 6.86 12.93 -26.50
N ALA A 144 7.25 13.65 -25.45
CA ALA A 144 6.46 13.93 -24.27
C ALA A 144 6.40 15.44 -24.03
N SER A 145 5.21 16.04 -24.00
CA SER A 145 5.08 17.45 -23.61
C SER A 145 5.45 17.65 -22.14
N LYS A 146 5.08 16.68 -21.28
CA LYS A 146 5.44 16.62 -19.86
C LYS A 146 5.98 15.23 -19.50
N LEU A 147 7.05 15.18 -18.70
CA LEU A 147 7.73 13.95 -18.29
C LEU A 147 7.66 13.77 -16.77
N ILE A 148 7.09 12.66 -16.32
CA ILE A 148 7.10 12.24 -14.91
C ILE A 148 8.04 11.04 -14.75
N VAL A 149 9.14 11.22 -14.03
CA VAL A 149 10.10 10.15 -13.72
C VAL A 149 9.73 9.50 -12.39
N ALA A 150 9.24 8.26 -12.46
CA ALA A 150 8.73 7.47 -11.34
C ALA A 150 9.47 6.13 -11.19
N THR A 151 10.78 6.10 -11.51
CA THR A 151 11.57 4.87 -11.58
C THR A 151 11.91 4.27 -10.21
N GLY A 152 11.83 5.07 -9.15
CA GLY A 152 12.09 4.67 -7.77
C GLY A 152 13.57 4.35 -7.49
N HIS A 153 13.92 4.24 -6.20
CA HIS A 153 15.31 4.03 -5.77
C HIS A 153 15.76 2.56 -5.82
N THR A 154 14.84 1.60 -5.99
CA THR A 154 15.16 0.16 -6.05
C THR A 154 15.17 -0.38 -7.49
N ALA A 155 15.54 0.45 -8.47
CA ALA A 155 15.57 0.06 -9.88
C ALA A 155 16.89 -0.64 -10.24
N GLU A 156 18.01 0.02 -9.97
CA GLU A 156 19.35 -0.41 -10.38
C GLU A 156 20.13 -1.01 -9.20
N GLU A 157 20.57 -2.26 -9.32
CA GLU A 157 21.37 -2.91 -8.29
C GLU A 157 22.71 -2.20 -8.07
N PHE A 158 23.13 -2.16 -6.81
CA PHE A 158 24.48 -1.77 -6.44
C PHE A 158 25.23 -3.01 -5.96
N VAL A 159 26.24 -3.44 -6.72
CA VAL A 159 27.19 -4.47 -6.30
C VAL A 159 28.55 -3.80 -6.18
N PRO A 160 29.16 -3.75 -4.98
CA PRO A 160 30.48 -3.15 -4.82
C PRO A 160 31.53 -3.97 -5.58
N ASN A 161 32.67 -3.36 -5.89
CA ASN A 161 33.82 -4.10 -6.38
C ASN A 161 34.30 -5.05 -5.27
N LEU A 162 34.34 -6.35 -5.55
CA LEU A 162 34.78 -7.38 -4.62
C LEU A 162 36.09 -7.98 -5.16
N PRO A 163 37.19 -7.97 -4.37
CA PRO A 163 38.46 -8.52 -4.82
C PRO A 163 38.35 -10.00 -5.25
N GLY A 164 38.91 -10.34 -6.41
CA GLY A 164 38.90 -11.71 -6.94
C GLY A 164 37.56 -12.15 -7.52
N ARG A 165 36.55 -11.27 -7.62
CA ARG A 165 35.21 -11.59 -8.14
C ARG A 165 35.26 -12.28 -9.51
N GLU A 166 36.18 -11.90 -10.38
CA GLU A 166 36.40 -12.48 -11.71
C GLU A 166 36.86 -13.94 -11.68
N LYS A 167 37.46 -14.39 -10.57
CA LYS A 167 37.93 -15.78 -10.35
C LYS A 167 36.89 -16.63 -9.63
N PHE A 168 35.81 -16.02 -9.15
CA PHE A 168 34.73 -16.72 -8.45
C PHE A 168 33.81 -17.43 -9.46
N SER A 169 33.71 -18.75 -9.34
CA SER A 169 33.01 -19.63 -10.29
C SER A 169 31.62 -20.07 -9.84
N ALA A 170 31.30 -19.97 -8.54
CA ALA A 170 29.95 -20.29 -8.06
C ALA A 170 28.92 -19.22 -8.50
N PRO A 171 27.64 -19.58 -8.64
CA PRO A 171 26.56 -18.63 -8.91
C PRO A 171 26.65 -17.38 -8.04
N PHE A 172 26.65 -16.21 -8.69
CA PHE A 172 26.73 -14.92 -8.02
C PHE A 172 25.62 -14.02 -8.56
N PHE A 173 24.77 -13.50 -7.69
CA PHE A 173 23.68 -12.64 -8.10
C PHE A 173 23.27 -11.64 -7.02
N HIS A 174 22.74 -10.50 -7.44
CA HIS A 174 22.12 -9.54 -6.54
C HIS A 174 20.74 -10.03 -6.09
N MET A 175 20.30 -9.68 -4.87
CA MET A 175 19.01 -10.09 -4.30
C MET A 175 17.80 -9.83 -5.22
N LYS A 176 17.88 -8.77 -6.05
CA LYS A 176 16.91 -8.48 -7.13
C LYS A 176 16.58 -9.69 -8.02
N TYR A 177 17.54 -10.58 -8.24
CA TYR A 177 17.44 -11.74 -9.12
C TYR A 177 17.08 -13.04 -8.39
N LEU A 178 16.88 -13.01 -7.06
CA LEU A 178 16.46 -14.20 -6.29
C LEU A 178 15.23 -14.91 -6.90
N PRO A 179 14.19 -14.21 -7.43
CA PRO A 179 13.07 -14.88 -8.09
C PRO A 179 13.45 -15.76 -9.28
N LYS A 180 14.57 -15.44 -9.97
CA LYS A 180 15.11 -16.20 -11.11
C LYS A 180 16.11 -17.28 -10.70
N MET A 181 16.57 -17.26 -9.45
CA MET A 181 17.61 -18.15 -8.92
C MET A 181 17.03 -19.15 -7.91
N GLN A 182 15.72 -19.36 -7.89
CA GLN A 182 15.04 -20.24 -6.92
C GLN A 182 15.47 -21.70 -7.02
N ASP A 183 16.07 -22.14 -8.13
CA ASP A 183 16.65 -23.49 -8.24
C ASP A 183 17.73 -23.75 -7.19
N THR A 184 18.42 -22.70 -6.74
CA THR A 184 19.39 -22.77 -5.64
C THR A 184 18.75 -23.22 -4.32
N PHE A 185 17.44 -23.09 -4.13
CA PHE A 185 16.73 -23.60 -2.95
C PHE A 185 16.72 -25.13 -2.85
N LYS A 186 17.05 -25.82 -3.95
CA LYS A 186 17.10 -27.29 -4.01
C LYS A 186 18.51 -27.81 -4.20
N THR A 187 19.37 -27.05 -4.87
CA THR A 187 20.70 -27.51 -5.27
C THR A 187 21.82 -27.08 -4.33
N ALA A 188 21.69 -25.94 -3.63
CA ALA A 188 22.72 -25.46 -2.72
C ALA A 188 22.63 -26.16 -1.35
N LYS A 189 23.79 -26.49 -0.79
CA LYS A 189 23.93 -26.95 0.61
C LYS A 189 24.34 -25.80 1.53
N SER A 190 25.15 -24.87 1.02
CA SER A 190 25.47 -23.62 1.72
C SER A 190 25.46 -22.42 0.78
N VAL A 191 25.07 -21.27 1.31
CA VAL A 191 25.09 -20.00 0.57
C VAL A 191 25.74 -18.89 1.39
N CYS A 192 26.36 -17.94 0.70
CA CYS A 192 26.89 -16.73 1.29
C CYS A 192 25.91 -15.57 1.04
N VAL A 193 25.48 -14.90 2.09
CA VAL A 193 24.66 -13.68 2.02
C VAL A 193 25.52 -12.49 2.44
N TYR A 194 25.62 -11.49 1.56
CA TYR A 194 26.47 -10.31 1.80
C TYR A 194 25.67 -9.02 1.90
N GLY A 195 25.69 -8.39 3.08
CA GLY A 195 24.94 -7.16 3.40
C GLY A 195 24.31 -7.22 4.79
N GLY A 196 23.96 -6.09 5.39
CA GLY A 196 23.48 -6.04 6.79
C GLY A 196 22.03 -5.53 6.99
N ALA A 197 21.31 -5.23 5.91
CA ALA A 197 19.98 -4.61 5.96
C ALA A 197 18.86 -5.60 5.59
N LYS A 198 17.60 -5.12 5.49
CA LYS A 198 16.41 -5.96 5.31
C LYS A 198 16.52 -7.04 4.22
N SER A 199 17.06 -6.70 3.04
CA SER A 199 17.25 -7.68 1.96
C SER A 199 18.19 -8.84 2.32
N ALA A 200 19.18 -8.60 3.19
CA ALA A 200 20.06 -9.65 3.68
C ALA A 200 19.36 -10.54 4.71
N TYR A 201 18.55 -9.95 5.60
CA TYR A 201 17.68 -10.73 6.49
C TYR A 201 16.71 -11.62 5.68
N ASP A 202 16.09 -11.07 4.63
CA ASP A 202 15.17 -11.82 3.76
C ASP A 202 15.88 -12.98 3.06
N ALA A 203 17.08 -12.76 2.51
CA ALA A 203 17.88 -13.81 1.89
C ALA A 203 18.28 -14.88 2.91
N ALA A 204 18.86 -14.48 4.04
CA ALA A 204 19.30 -15.39 5.09
C ALA A 204 18.16 -16.25 5.62
N TYR A 205 17.01 -15.63 5.94
CA TYR A 205 15.81 -16.37 6.36
C TYR A 205 15.32 -17.33 5.28
N THR A 206 15.27 -16.89 4.01
CA THR A 206 14.78 -17.71 2.90
C THR A 206 15.57 -19.01 2.75
N TYR A 207 16.90 -18.97 2.82
CA TYR A 207 17.73 -20.17 2.72
C TYR A 207 17.75 -20.99 4.01
N ALA A 208 17.95 -20.35 5.17
CA ALA A 208 18.07 -21.05 6.44
C ALA A 208 16.78 -21.77 6.86
N SER A 209 15.61 -21.17 6.63
CA SER A 209 14.31 -21.81 6.88
C SER A 209 14.05 -23.06 6.02
N ARG A 210 14.85 -23.28 4.97
CA ARG A 210 14.81 -24.46 4.09
C ARG A 210 15.91 -25.47 4.40
N GLY A 211 16.62 -25.30 5.51
CA GLY A 211 17.71 -26.19 5.93
C GLY A 211 19.02 -26.01 5.16
N ILE A 212 19.18 -24.90 4.41
CA ILE A 212 20.42 -24.55 3.71
C ILE A 212 21.26 -23.68 4.64
N HIS A 213 22.52 -24.05 4.86
CA HIS A 213 23.39 -23.26 5.73
C HIS A 213 23.68 -21.88 5.13
N VAL A 214 23.67 -20.84 5.96
CA VAL A 214 23.94 -19.47 5.53
C VAL A 214 25.17 -18.92 6.24
N ASP A 215 26.19 -18.57 5.45
CA ASP A 215 27.27 -17.69 5.89
C ASP A 215 26.87 -16.24 5.62
N TRP A 216 26.53 -15.51 6.67
CA TRP A 216 26.04 -14.14 6.58
C TRP A 216 27.16 -13.13 6.88
N ILE A 217 27.70 -12.53 5.83
CA ILE A 217 28.80 -11.56 5.91
C ILE A 217 28.25 -10.13 5.99
N ILE A 218 28.64 -9.43 7.07
CA ILE A 218 28.42 -8.00 7.28
C ILE A 218 29.79 -7.32 7.41
N ARG A 219 30.05 -6.33 6.56
CA ARG A 219 31.34 -5.63 6.53
C ARG A 219 31.67 -4.96 7.86
N GLU A 220 32.89 -5.21 8.36
CA GLU A 220 33.46 -4.44 9.46
C GLU A 220 33.76 -2.98 9.06
N SER A 221 34.18 -2.76 7.81
CA SER A 221 34.38 -1.42 7.23
C SER A 221 33.09 -0.66 6.91
N GLY A 222 31.93 -1.29 7.07
CA GLY A 222 30.62 -0.75 6.69
C GLY A 222 29.89 0.02 7.82
N HIS A 223 28.60 0.27 7.58
CA HIS A 223 27.71 0.87 8.59
C HIS A 223 27.19 -0.13 9.63
N GLY A 224 27.57 -1.41 9.49
CA GLY A 224 27.12 -2.50 10.36
C GLY A 224 25.71 -3.02 10.04
N PRO A 225 25.13 -3.80 10.98
CA PRO A 225 23.76 -4.30 10.86
C PRO A 225 22.74 -3.16 10.87
N GLY A 226 21.72 -3.27 10.02
CA GLY A 226 20.56 -2.39 10.03
C GLY A 226 19.66 -2.63 11.23
N TRP A 227 18.90 -1.61 11.62
CA TRP A 227 17.95 -1.74 12.72
C TRP A 227 16.78 -2.64 12.33
N MET A 228 16.48 -3.62 13.17
CA MET A 228 15.28 -4.45 13.06
C MET A 228 14.41 -4.25 14.30
N SER A 229 13.09 -4.31 14.14
CA SER A 229 12.13 -4.17 15.23
C SER A 229 10.89 -5.01 14.95
N ASN A 230 10.10 -5.33 15.97
CA ASN A 230 8.72 -5.79 15.79
C ASN A 230 7.80 -4.59 15.53
N SER A 231 6.63 -4.80 14.91
CA SER A 231 5.71 -3.70 14.60
C SER A 231 5.14 -2.97 15.82
N PHE A 232 5.27 -3.51 17.03
CA PHE A 232 4.74 -2.91 18.25
C PHE A 232 5.85 -2.69 19.28
N VAL A 233 6.00 -1.45 19.75
CA VAL A 233 7.01 -1.05 20.74
C VAL A 233 6.37 -0.73 22.11
N SER A 234 7.01 -1.14 23.20
CA SER A 234 6.57 -0.95 24.58
C SER A 234 6.88 0.48 25.11
N PRO A 235 6.34 0.89 26.28
CA PRO A 235 5.51 0.13 27.23
C PRO A 235 4.05 0.00 26.80
N PHE A 236 3.60 0.75 25.80
CA PHE A 236 2.18 0.84 25.41
C PHE A 236 1.81 -0.03 24.18
N LYS A 237 2.73 -0.88 23.69
CA LYS A 237 2.58 -1.68 22.47
C LYS A 237 2.09 -0.84 21.29
N LEU A 238 2.71 0.32 21.10
CA LEU A 238 2.32 1.27 20.05
C LEU A 238 2.86 0.79 18.72
N TRP A 239 2.01 0.88 17.71
CA TRP A 239 2.37 0.50 16.34
C TRP A 239 3.38 1.50 15.76
N VAL A 240 4.62 1.04 15.49
CA VAL A 240 5.78 1.87 15.13
C VAL A 240 5.49 2.78 13.94
N GLU A 241 4.89 2.26 12.87
CA GLU A 241 4.58 3.03 11.67
C GLU A 241 3.61 4.18 11.98
N ARG A 242 2.65 3.97 12.89
CA ARG A 242 1.71 5.03 13.30
C ARG A 242 2.38 6.09 14.16
N LEU A 243 3.42 5.75 14.94
CA LEU A 243 4.16 6.73 15.75
C LEU A 243 4.78 7.84 14.88
N THR A 244 5.31 7.47 13.71
CA THR A 244 5.87 8.43 12.76
C THR A 244 4.83 9.41 12.19
N LYS A 245 3.54 9.06 12.33
CA LYS A 245 2.38 9.85 11.90
C LYS A 245 1.61 10.49 13.06
N VAL A 246 2.18 10.56 14.26
CA VAL A 246 1.63 11.36 15.37
C VAL A 246 2.38 12.69 15.42
N ARG A 247 1.67 13.79 15.17
CA ARG A 247 2.26 15.12 15.00
C ARG A 247 3.12 15.55 16.18
N PHE A 248 2.66 15.31 17.42
CA PHE A 248 3.43 15.60 18.63
C PHE A 248 4.80 14.89 18.67
N LEU A 249 4.87 13.65 18.19
CA LEU A 249 6.13 12.89 18.17
C LEU A 249 7.11 13.42 17.13
N THR A 250 6.63 14.10 16.09
CA THR A 250 7.51 14.77 15.11
C THR A 250 8.33 15.88 15.75
N PHE A 251 7.89 16.48 16.86
CA PHE A 251 8.63 17.54 17.56
C PHE A 251 9.90 17.02 18.23
N MET A 252 9.98 15.71 18.49
CA MET A 252 11.17 15.04 19.03
C MET A 252 12.27 14.84 17.98
N SER A 253 11.99 15.19 16.71
CA SER A 253 12.92 15.11 15.59
C SER A 253 13.21 16.48 14.99
N PRO A 254 14.48 16.84 14.74
CA PRO A 254 14.83 17.97 13.89
C PRO A 254 14.19 17.80 12.51
N CYS A 255 13.66 18.87 11.94
CA CYS A 255 13.04 18.88 10.60
C CYS A 255 13.13 20.28 10.00
N ILE A 256 13.94 20.49 8.96
CA ILE A 256 14.24 21.83 8.43
C ILE A 256 13.03 22.51 7.78
N TRP A 257 12.10 21.72 7.22
CA TRP A 257 10.81 22.18 6.71
C TRP A 257 9.68 22.07 7.75
N GLY A 258 10.03 21.87 9.03
CA GLY A 258 9.08 21.62 10.10
C GLY A 258 8.05 22.74 10.25
N ASP A 259 8.44 24.00 10.04
CA ASP A 259 7.56 25.16 10.23
C ASP A 259 6.29 25.13 9.35
N ASN A 260 6.27 24.32 8.29
CA ASN A 260 5.10 24.14 7.43
C ASN A 260 3.91 23.47 8.11
N ASP A 261 4.12 22.80 9.25
CA ASP A 261 3.04 22.18 10.00
C ASP A 261 2.34 23.13 11.00
N GLY A 262 2.79 24.37 11.09
CA GLY A 262 2.23 25.38 12.00
C GLY A 262 2.75 25.30 13.44
N PHE A 263 3.66 24.37 13.76
CA PHE A 263 4.20 24.16 15.11
C PHE A 263 5.70 24.47 15.22
N GLY A 264 6.22 25.32 14.34
CA GLY A 264 7.63 25.72 14.29
C GLY A 264 8.19 26.17 15.64
N THR A 265 7.47 27.02 16.37
CA THR A 265 7.88 27.52 17.70
C THR A 265 8.03 26.38 18.72
N ILE A 266 7.08 25.44 18.74
CA ILE A 266 7.10 24.30 19.65
C ILE A 266 8.27 23.38 19.30
N ARG A 267 8.42 23.02 18.03
CA ARG A 267 9.54 22.20 17.54
C ARG A 267 10.89 22.85 17.86
N ASN A 268 11.01 24.15 17.63
CA ASN A 268 12.22 24.91 17.96
C ASN A 268 12.51 24.87 19.46
N TRP A 269 11.49 24.96 20.32
CA TRP A 269 11.67 24.80 21.76
C TRP A 269 12.20 23.41 22.13
N PHE A 270 11.65 22.33 21.54
CA PHE A 270 12.15 20.96 21.74
C PHE A 270 13.59 20.79 21.26
N CYS A 271 13.95 21.42 20.13
CA CYS A 271 15.27 21.29 19.52
C CYS A 271 16.35 22.19 20.14
N LYS A 272 15.99 23.33 20.74
CA LYS A 272 16.94 24.35 21.22
C LYS A 272 17.04 24.43 22.74
N SER A 273 15.94 24.30 23.48
CA SER A 273 15.94 24.44 24.94
C SER A 273 16.61 23.24 25.63
N THR A 274 17.19 23.45 26.81
CA THR A 274 17.82 22.37 27.60
C THR A 274 16.81 21.30 28.00
N ILE A 275 15.62 21.73 28.45
CA ILE A 275 14.54 20.82 28.87
C ILE A 275 14.00 20.03 27.66
N GLY A 276 13.74 20.71 26.53
CA GLY A 276 13.26 20.08 25.31
C GLY A 276 14.24 19.04 24.75
N LYS A 277 15.55 19.36 24.76
CA LYS A 277 16.61 18.41 24.38
C LYS A 277 16.68 17.21 25.31
N PHE A 278 16.51 17.43 26.62
CA PHE A 278 16.44 16.34 27.60
C PHE A 278 15.26 15.41 27.31
N ILE A 279 14.06 15.95 27.11
CA ILE A 279 12.86 15.17 26.77
C ILE A 279 13.07 14.38 25.47
N SER A 280 13.55 15.04 24.42
CA SER A 280 13.81 14.41 23.12
C SER A 280 14.84 13.28 23.25
N SER A 281 15.94 13.52 23.97
CA SER A 281 16.97 12.51 24.23
C SER A 281 16.42 11.30 24.99
N ARG A 282 15.57 11.54 26.01
CA ARG A 282 14.91 10.45 26.76
C ARG A 282 13.95 9.67 25.89
N PHE A 283 13.18 10.31 25.01
CA PHE A 283 12.32 9.65 24.04
C PHE A 283 13.11 8.68 23.14
N TRP A 284 14.17 9.17 22.48
CA TRP A 284 15.00 8.32 21.61
C TRP A 284 15.67 7.17 22.36
N ARG A 285 16.18 7.43 23.57
CA ARG A 285 16.79 6.39 24.42
C ARG A 285 15.80 5.32 24.86
N ILE A 286 14.56 5.70 25.17
CA ILE A 286 13.49 4.74 25.53
C ILE A 286 13.13 3.91 24.30
N LEU A 287 12.87 4.53 23.15
CA LEU A 287 12.58 3.82 21.91
C LEU A 287 13.68 2.84 21.53
N GLN A 288 14.94 3.26 21.63
CA GLN A 288 16.09 2.40 21.35
C GLN A 288 16.20 1.23 22.32
N ALA A 289 16.11 1.50 23.63
CA ALA A 289 16.22 0.47 24.65
C ALA A 289 15.08 -0.56 24.53
N ASP A 290 13.89 -0.10 24.16
CA ASP A 290 12.74 -0.96 23.92
C ASP A 290 12.99 -1.92 22.76
N ILE A 291 13.43 -1.42 21.60
CA ILE A 291 13.76 -2.27 20.44
C ILE A 291 14.86 -3.27 20.78
N VAL A 292 15.92 -2.84 21.48
CA VAL A 292 17.03 -3.73 21.89
C VAL A 292 16.54 -4.83 22.83
N THR A 293 15.66 -4.49 23.77
CA THR A 293 15.11 -5.45 24.74
C THR A 293 14.15 -6.43 24.06
N ASP A 294 13.30 -5.94 23.17
CA ASP A 294 12.27 -6.72 22.48
C ASP A 294 12.88 -7.69 21.45
N VAL A 295 13.87 -7.24 20.67
CA VAL A 295 14.58 -8.08 19.70
C VAL A 295 15.60 -8.99 20.39
N ASN A 296 16.16 -8.56 21.53
CA ASN A 296 17.02 -9.36 22.40
C ASN A 296 18.27 -9.95 21.71
N TRP A 297 18.97 -9.13 20.92
CA TRP A 297 20.21 -9.56 20.24
C TRP A 297 21.27 -10.10 21.20
N ASP A 298 21.36 -9.55 22.41
CA ASP A 298 22.40 -9.87 23.39
C ASP A 298 22.18 -11.24 24.09
N ALA A 299 21.10 -11.98 23.76
CA ALA A 299 20.80 -13.28 24.34
C ALA A 299 21.78 -14.40 23.94
N HIS A 300 22.51 -14.25 22.83
CA HIS A 300 23.49 -15.22 22.35
C HIS A 300 24.67 -14.52 21.67
N PRO A 301 25.93 -15.01 21.81
CA PRO A 301 27.10 -14.37 21.20
C PRO A 301 26.96 -14.16 19.69
N GLU A 302 26.32 -15.10 19.00
CA GLU A 302 26.12 -15.03 17.55
C GLU A 302 25.05 -14.00 17.14
N THR A 303 23.96 -13.89 17.89
CA THR A 303 22.92 -12.87 17.62
C THR A 303 23.37 -11.48 18.04
N ALA A 304 24.28 -11.37 19.02
CA ALA A 304 24.85 -10.09 19.45
C ALA A 304 25.63 -9.40 18.32
N LYS A 305 26.19 -10.16 17.37
CA LYS A 305 26.84 -9.63 16.16
C LYS A 305 25.88 -8.84 15.27
N LEU A 306 24.57 -9.14 15.32
CA LEU A 306 23.52 -8.46 14.54
C LEU A 306 23.01 -7.17 15.21
N ARG A 307 23.49 -6.84 16.42
CA ARG A 307 23.11 -5.61 17.12
C ARG A 307 23.61 -4.38 16.33
N PRO A 308 22.74 -3.43 15.96
CA PRO A 308 23.14 -2.23 15.23
C PRO A 308 24.20 -1.40 15.96
N TRP A 309 25.13 -0.81 15.22
CA TRP A 309 26.22 0.00 15.78
C TRP A 309 25.85 1.48 15.97
N SER A 310 24.80 1.93 15.28
CA SER A 310 24.35 3.32 15.31
C SER A 310 23.16 3.52 16.24
N ASP A 311 22.99 4.74 16.75
CA ASP A 311 21.77 5.14 17.45
C ASP A 311 20.57 5.17 16.48
N VAL A 312 19.41 4.64 16.91
CA VAL A 312 18.19 4.56 16.10
C VAL A 312 17.75 5.94 15.60
N LYS A 313 18.03 7.00 16.35
CA LYS A 313 17.74 8.38 15.98
C LYS A 313 18.33 8.74 14.62
N TYR A 314 19.53 8.26 14.27
CA TYR A 314 20.30 8.70 13.09
C TYR A 314 20.23 7.73 11.90
N THR A 315 19.36 6.71 11.97
CA THR A 315 19.35 5.59 11.00
C THR A 315 18.42 5.80 9.80
N GLY A 316 17.43 6.70 9.92
CA GLY A 316 16.46 6.93 8.84
C GLY A 316 15.63 5.67 8.54
N THR A 317 15.43 5.38 7.26
CA THR A 317 14.71 4.18 6.79
C THR A 317 15.55 2.90 6.78
N MET A 318 16.77 2.92 7.33
CA MET A 318 17.53 1.69 7.64
C MET A 318 16.97 0.92 8.85
N LEU A 319 15.91 1.44 9.49
CA LEU A 319 15.02 0.71 10.38
C LEU A 319 14.01 -0.12 9.57
N SER A 320 13.93 -1.41 9.85
CA SER A 320 13.05 -2.37 9.17
C SER A 320 12.39 -3.32 10.17
N ILE A 321 11.49 -4.18 9.69
CA ILE A 321 10.62 -4.99 10.55
C ILE A 321 10.91 -6.48 10.40
N LEU A 322 10.89 -7.21 11.52
CA LEU A 322 10.92 -8.67 11.58
C LEU A 322 9.51 -9.20 11.22
N ASN A 323 9.35 -9.68 9.99
CA ASN A 323 8.06 -10.12 9.44
C ASN A 323 8.06 -11.57 8.94
N TYR A 324 8.85 -12.42 9.61
CA TYR A 324 9.05 -13.83 9.29
C TYR A 324 8.04 -14.73 10.01
N GLU A 325 7.83 -15.93 9.49
CA GLU A 325 6.91 -16.92 10.10
C GLU A 325 7.49 -17.53 11.38
N THR A 326 8.81 -17.62 11.44
CA THR A 326 9.57 -18.12 12.58
C THR A 326 10.66 -17.12 12.97
N ASP A 327 11.11 -17.19 14.22
CA ASP A 327 12.16 -16.31 14.73
C ASP A 327 13.49 -16.57 13.98
N ILE A 328 13.92 -15.60 13.17
CA ILE A 328 15.21 -15.66 12.47
C ILE A 328 16.40 -15.73 13.44
N LEU A 329 16.28 -15.15 14.64
CA LEU A 329 17.35 -15.19 15.63
C LEU A 329 17.54 -16.61 16.17
N GLU A 330 16.51 -17.45 16.16
CA GLU A 330 16.65 -18.87 16.51
C GLU A 330 17.48 -19.62 15.45
N LEU A 331 17.31 -19.29 14.17
CA LEU A 331 18.14 -19.84 13.08
C LEU A 331 19.62 -19.41 13.21
N VAL A 332 19.88 -18.28 13.84
CA VAL A 332 21.25 -17.85 14.18
C VAL A 332 21.76 -18.62 15.40
N ARG A 333 20.96 -18.74 16.46
CA ARG A 333 21.33 -19.46 17.69
C ARG A 333 21.62 -20.94 17.47
N ASN A 334 20.86 -21.60 16.60
CA ASN A 334 21.02 -23.02 16.32
C ASN A 334 22.08 -23.35 15.26
N GLY A 335 22.76 -22.34 14.71
CA GLY A 335 23.85 -22.52 13.73
C GLY A 335 23.39 -22.74 12.28
N ALA A 336 22.09 -22.61 11.96
CA ALA A 336 21.65 -22.57 10.57
C ALA A 336 22.18 -21.34 9.83
N ILE A 337 22.43 -20.25 10.56
CA ILE A 337 23.04 -19.01 10.08
C ILE A 337 24.27 -18.68 10.92
N SER A 338 25.45 -18.64 10.28
CA SER A 338 26.71 -18.15 10.86
C SER A 338 26.91 -16.68 10.49
N VAL A 339 27.12 -15.80 11.47
CA VAL A 339 27.26 -14.35 11.24
C VAL A 339 28.72 -13.95 11.29
N HIS A 340 29.19 -13.33 10.22
CA HIS A 340 30.57 -12.93 10.01
C HIS A 340 30.68 -11.41 9.94
N ILE A 341 31.25 -10.78 10.97
CA ILE A 341 31.61 -9.36 10.92
C ILE A 341 33.02 -9.25 10.34
N ALA A 342 33.11 -9.15 9.01
CA ALA A 342 34.37 -9.16 8.29
C ALA A 342 34.24 -8.56 6.89
N ASP A 343 35.35 -8.09 6.33
CA ASP A 343 35.45 -7.71 4.92
C ASP A 343 35.92 -8.90 4.07
N ILE A 344 35.46 -8.97 2.82
CA ILE A 344 35.94 -9.97 1.85
C ILE A 344 37.28 -9.49 1.28
N LYS A 345 38.36 -10.24 1.50
CA LYS A 345 39.72 -9.93 1.03
C LYS A 345 40.02 -10.48 -0.36
N ASP A 346 39.50 -11.65 -0.70
CA ASP A 346 39.67 -12.29 -2.01
C ASP A 346 38.57 -13.33 -2.25
N MET A 347 38.30 -13.61 -3.52
CA MET A 347 37.36 -14.64 -3.96
C MET A 347 38.05 -15.50 -5.04
N ALA A 348 37.93 -16.82 -4.94
CA ALA A 348 38.49 -17.73 -5.96
C ALA A 348 37.77 -19.08 -5.95
N GLY A 349 37.43 -19.59 -7.14
CA GLY A 349 36.63 -20.81 -7.26
C GLY A 349 35.29 -20.62 -6.54
N ASN A 350 35.00 -21.44 -5.54
CA ASN A 350 33.82 -21.33 -4.69
C ASN A 350 34.16 -20.88 -3.25
N LYS A 351 35.32 -20.27 -3.04
CA LYS A 351 35.82 -19.86 -1.72
C LYS A 351 35.90 -18.35 -1.57
N LEU A 352 35.69 -17.88 -0.35
CA LEU A 352 35.79 -16.48 0.09
C LEU A 352 36.79 -16.40 1.24
N SER A 353 37.81 -15.57 1.10
CA SER A 353 38.78 -15.30 2.19
C SER A 353 38.37 -14.01 2.91
N LEU A 354 38.17 -14.08 4.22
CA LEU A 354 37.69 -12.97 5.04
C LEU A 354 38.80 -12.23 5.76
N SER A 355 38.50 -11.01 6.22
CA SER A 355 39.46 -10.15 6.90
C SER A 355 39.95 -10.70 8.23
N ASN A 356 39.10 -11.44 8.94
CA ASN A 356 39.38 -12.16 10.18
C ASN A 356 40.21 -13.45 9.99
N GLY A 357 40.56 -13.82 8.74
CA GLY A 357 41.37 -15.00 8.42
C GLY A 357 40.57 -16.27 8.12
N GLU A 358 39.24 -16.24 8.25
CA GLU A 358 38.38 -17.36 7.90
C GLU A 358 38.26 -17.55 6.38
N VAL A 359 38.02 -18.79 5.96
CA VAL A 359 37.77 -19.14 4.56
C VAL A 359 36.45 -19.87 4.46
N ILE A 360 35.49 -19.27 3.78
CA ILE A 360 34.14 -19.82 3.57
C ILE A 360 34.10 -20.50 2.22
N THR A 361 33.49 -21.69 2.16
CA THR A 361 33.16 -22.37 0.89
C THR A 361 31.66 -22.30 0.68
N THR A 362 31.21 -21.84 -0.50
CA THR A 362 29.79 -21.58 -0.74
C THR A 362 29.33 -22.02 -2.13
N ASP A 363 28.10 -22.55 -2.22
CA ASP A 363 27.52 -22.98 -3.49
C ASP A 363 26.86 -21.82 -4.25
N ALA A 364 26.54 -20.71 -3.58
CA ALA A 364 26.05 -19.50 -4.22
C ALA A 364 26.33 -18.24 -3.37
N PHE A 365 26.57 -17.12 -4.04
CA PHE A 365 26.77 -15.81 -3.44
C PHE A 365 25.60 -14.86 -3.75
N ILE A 366 24.96 -14.36 -2.70
CA ILE A 366 23.85 -13.42 -2.78
C ILE A 366 24.32 -12.05 -2.31
N ALA A 367 24.44 -11.10 -3.25
CA ALA A 367 24.72 -9.71 -2.94
C ALA A 367 23.41 -9.01 -2.51
N ALA A 368 23.23 -8.76 -1.22
CA ALA A 368 22.16 -7.95 -0.64
C ALA A 368 22.68 -6.54 -0.32
N THR A 369 23.34 -5.94 -1.30
CA THR A 369 24.17 -4.73 -1.15
C THR A 369 23.46 -3.41 -1.48
N GLY A 370 22.16 -3.48 -1.76
CA GLY A 370 21.32 -2.31 -1.97
C GLY A 370 21.31 -1.82 -3.42
N TRP A 371 21.09 -0.53 -3.61
CA TRP A 371 20.69 0.03 -4.90
C TRP A 371 21.51 1.28 -5.24
N LYS A 372 21.60 1.61 -6.52
CA LYS A 372 22.17 2.89 -6.96
C LYS A 372 21.19 4.01 -6.66
N HIS A 373 21.66 5.05 -5.98
CA HIS A 373 20.87 6.25 -5.65
C HIS A 373 21.04 7.35 -6.70
N THR A 374 20.95 6.97 -7.97
CA THR A 374 21.08 7.85 -9.13
C THR A 374 19.87 7.65 -10.04
N SER A 375 19.53 8.65 -10.85
CA SER A 375 18.50 8.47 -11.88
C SER A 375 18.89 7.31 -12.81
N SER A 376 17.94 6.42 -13.11
CA SER A 376 18.12 5.36 -14.11
C SER A 376 18.02 5.89 -15.54
N ILE A 377 17.54 7.12 -15.72
CA ILE A 377 17.39 7.81 -17.01
C ILE A 377 18.48 8.88 -17.11
N LYS A 378 19.24 8.86 -18.21
CA LYS A 378 20.20 9.91 -18.50
C LYS A 378 19.49 11.13 -19.10
N LEU A 379 19.53 12.27 -18.41
CA LEU A 379 19.12 13.53 -19.01
C LEU A 379 20.22 14.01 -19.94
N LEU A 380 19.88 14.26 -21.20
CA LEU A 380 20.80 14.78 -22.22
C LEU A 380 20.59 16.29 -22.36
N PRO A 381 21.67 17.06 -22.58
CA PRO A 381 21.55 18.49 -22.84
C PRO A 381 20.64 18.74 -24.06
N GLY A 382 19.92 19.85 -24.04
CA GLY A 382 19.19 20.36 -25.19
C GLY A 382 20.12 20.76 -26.34
N ASP A 383 19.55 21.29 -27.42
CA ASP A 383 20.32 21.70 -28.61
C ASP A 383 21.29 22.86 -28.35
N SER A 384 21.10 23.58 -27.23
CA SER A 384 21.93 24.70 -26.78
C SER A 384 23.19 24.33 -25.98
N ASN A 385 23.56 23.04 -25.87
CA ASN A 385 24.84 22.57 -25.31
C ASN A 385 25.15 23.01 -23.86
N THR A 386 24.14 23.34 -23.06
CA THR A 386 24.34 23.62 -21.62
C THR A 386 24.43 22.32 -20.84
N GLU A 387 25.58 22.08 -20.20
CA GLU A 387 25.76 20.95 -19.29
C GLU A 387 24.69 20.99 -18.18
N LEU A 388 23.88 19.93 -18.12
CA LEU A 388 22.85 19.79 -17.10
C LEU A 388 23.52 19.35 -15.81
N PRO A 389 23.28 20.01 -14.66
CA PRO A 389 23.53 19.37 -13.39
C PRO A 389 22.65 18.12 -13.39
N GLU A 390 23.27 16.95 -13.40
CA GLU A 390 22.57 15.75 -12.95
C GLU A 390 21.87 16.10 -11.63
N PRO A 391 20.76 15.44 -11.26
CA PRO A 391 20.13 15.64 -9.96
C PRO A 391 21.05 15.27 -8.78
N ILE A 392 22.35 15.07 -8.99
CA ILE A 392 23.39 14.79 -8.03
C ILE A 392 24.28 16.05 -7.93
N GLY A 393 24.54 16.54 -6.73
CA GLY A 393 25.32 17.77 -6.55
C GLY A 393 26.81 17.62 -6.89
N SER A 394 27.47 18.74 -7.18
CA SER A 394 28.92 18.82 -7.40
C SER A 394 29.72 18.27 -6.21
N SER A 395 30.92 17.75 -6.48
CA SER A 395 31.88 17.32 -5.47
C SER A 395 32.48 18.50 -4.68
N GLU A 396 32.50 19.71 -5.25
CA GLU A 396 32.96 20.91 -4.56
C GLU A 396 31.83 21.64 -3.81
N PRO A 397 32.04 22.04 -2.53
CA PRO A 397 31.06 22.79 -1.76
C PRO A 397 30.80 24.17 -2.35
N SER A 398 29.58 24.41 -2.81
CA SER A 398 29.13 25.76 -3.21
C SER A 398 28.97 26.69 -2.00
N SER A 399 28.92 28.01 -2.22
CA SER A 399 28.55 28.98 -1.17
C SER A 399 27.18 28.65 -0.53
N TYR A 400 26.24 28.11 -1.31
CA TYR A 400 24.95 27.62 -0.80
C TYR A 400 25.10 26.42 0.13
N THR A 401 26.07 25.53 -0.09
CA THR A 401 26.31 24.36 0.76
C THR A 401 26.71 24.79 2.17
N THR A 402 27.70 25.68 2.28
CA THR A 402 28.15 26.22 3.58
C THR A 402 27.03 27.00 4.27
N LYS A 403 26.29 27.83 3.52
CA LYS A 403 25.15 28.58 4.06
C LYS A 403 24.06 27.64 4.61
N ALA A 404 23.72 26.59 3.88
CA ALA A 404 22.73 25.59 4.30
C ALA A 404 23.17 24.85 5.57
N ASP A 405 24.42 24.37 5.61
CA ASP A 405 24.96 23.65 6.76
C ASP A 405 24.93 24.52 8.03
N ASN A 406 25.34 25.80 7.91
CA ASN A 406 25.29 26.76 9.01
C ASN A 406 23.85 27.01 9.51
N GLU A 407 22.89 27.16 8.59
CA GLU A 407 21.49 27.32 8.97
C GLU A 407 20.95 26.09 9.70
N ILE A 408 21.24 24.88 9.19
CA ILE A 408 20.81 23.62 9.79
C ILE A 408 21.38 23.48 11.21
N PHE A 409 22.65 23.79 11.42
CA PHE A 409 23.27 23.69 12.75
C PHE A 409 22.80 24.78 13.71
N SER A 410 22.50 25.98 13.22
CA SER A 410 21.91 27.05 14.03
C SER A 410 20.50 26.69 14.48
N LYS A 411 19.67 26.14 13.58
CA LYS A 411 18.31 25.67 13.91
C LYS A 411 18.34 24.42 14.79
N PHE A 412 19.25 23.48 14.53
CA PHE A 412 19.34 22.19 15.20
C PHE A 412 20.76 21.88 15.71
N PRO A 413 21.20 22.50 16.83
CA PRO A 413 22.56 22.32 17.35
C PRO A 413 22.93 20.88 17.72
N VAL A 414 21.95 19.98 17.85
CA VAL A 414 22.19 18.56 18.11
C VAL A 414 22.81 17.83 16.91
N LEU A 415 22.59 18.33 15.68
CA LEU A 415 23.07 17.69 14.45
C LEU A 415 24.56 17.96 14.19
N SER A 416 25.13 19.05 14.74
CA SER A 416 26.57 19.32 14.66
C SER A 416 27.39 18.45 15.61
N LYS A 417 26.77 17.89 16.66
CA LYS A 417 27.40 17.02 17.67
C LYS A 417 27.10 15.52 17.46
N ARG A 418 26.60 15.14 16.28
CA ARG A 418 26.20 13.76 16.01
C ARG A 418 27.43 12.84 15.86
N PRO A 419 27.28 11.52 16.04
CA PRO A 419 28.34 10.56 15.75
C PRO A 419 28.58 10.44 14.24
N GLU A 420 29.83 10.46 13.80
CA GLU A 420 30.19 10.17 12.41
C GLU A 420 30.19 8.65 12.16
N PRO A 421 29.76 8.19 10.97
CA PRO A 421 29.83 6.77 10.61
C PRO A 421 31.26 6.22 10.72
N ARG A 422 31.38 4.95 11.11
CA ARG A 422 32.66 4.25 11.12
C ARG A 422 33.18 4.16 9.68
N VAL A 423 34.34 4.73 9.42
CA VAL A 423 35.09 4.54 8.17
C VAL A 423 36.42 3.91 8.55
N LEU A 424 36.47 2.58 8.63
CA LEU A 424 37.74 1.87 8.74
C LEU A 424 38.35 1.88 7.34
N GLY A 425 39.53 2.47 7.18
CA GLY A 425 40.17 2.82 5.91
C GLY A 425 40.60 1.65 5.02
N ILE A 426 39.93 0.50 5.09
CA ILE A 426 40.18 -0.68 4.29
C ILE A 426 39.08 -0.70 3.21
N VAL A 427 39.50 -0.46 1.96
CA VAL A 427 38.65 -0.28 0.77
C VAL A 427 37.96 1.09 0.69
N LYS A 428 38.75 2.14 0.38
CA LYS A 428 38.26 3.07 -0.65
C LYS A 428 38.09 2.23 -1.93
N PRO A 429 36.92 2.20 -2.57
CA PRO A 429 36.80 1.49 -3.84
C PRO A 429 37.77 2.13 -4.83
N GLU A 430 38.88 1.45 -5.12
CA GLU A 430 39.77 1.84 -6.21
C GLU A 430 39.08 1.49 -7.53
N GLY A 431 38.98 2.50 -8.40
CA GLY A 431 38.28 2.43 -9.68
C GLY A 431 37.07 3.35 -9.74
N LYS A 432 37.33 4.66 -9.91
CA LYS A 432 36.38 5.78 -9.87
C LYS A 432 35.71 5.93 -8.50
N SER A 433 36.33 6.80 -7.72
CA SER A 433 35.83 7.50 -6.54
C SER A 433 34.32 7.30 -6.29
N ASN A 434 33.97 6.91 -5.06
CA ASN A 434 32.94 7.69 -4.37
C ASN A 434 33.48 9.13 -4.34
N GLU A 435 33.35 9.87 -5.45
CA GLU A 435 33.19 11.30 -5.35
C GLU A 435 32.10 11.44 -4.30
N GLN A 436 32.42 12.15 -3.25
CA GLN A 436 31.50 12.48 -2.18
C GLN A 436 30.49 13.46 -2.80
N ARG A 437 29.67 12.93 -3.71
CA ARG A 437 28.72 13.67 -4.51
C ARG A 437 27.67 14.15 -3.54
N ASP A 438 27.35 15.43 -3.65
CA ASP A 438 26.31 16.00 -2.80
C ASP A 438 24.98 15.26 -3.04
N PRO A 439 24.11 15.17 -2.01
CA PRO A 439 22.89 14.36 -2.07
C PRO A 439 21.98 14.74 -3.23
N TYR A 440 21.07 13.86 -3.62
CA TYR A 440 20.09 14.11 -4.68
C TYR A 440 19.38 15.48 -4.52
N ARG A 441 19.55 16.39 -5.49
CA ARG A 441 19.13 17.79 -5.47
C ARG A 441 17.91 18.01 -6.35
N LEU A 442 16.73 17.89 -5.74
CA LEU A 442 15.46 18.25 -6.36
C LEU A 442 14.68 19.18 -5.43
N TYR A 443 14.13 20.27 -5.97
CA TYR A 443 13.22 21.14 -5.25
C TYR A 443 11.97 20.35 -4.85
N ARG A 444 11.59 20.45 -3.56
CA ARG A 444 10.55 19.62 -2.94
C ARG A 444 10.74 18.11 -3.15
N PHE A 445 11.96 17.69 -3.46
CA PHE A 445 12.31 16.32 -3.84
C PHE A 445 11.63 15.82 -5.14
N MET A 446 11.18 16.75 -5.99
CA MET A 446 10.48 16.46 -7.24
C MET A 446 11.04 17.21 -8.46
N ILE A 447 11.34 18.50 -8.34
CA ILE A 447 11.64 19.34 -9.51
C ILE A 447 13.14 19.60 -9.63
N PRO A 448 13.78 19.29 -10.77
CA PRO A 448 15.13 19.77 -11.04
C PRO A 448 15.11 21.30 -11.16
N PRO A 449 15.87 22.06 -10.33
CA PRO A 449 15.78 23.52 -10.33
C PRO A 449 16.02 24.18 -11.69
N VAL A 450 16.89 23.59 -12.51
CA VAL A 450 17.21 24.07 -13.87
C VAL A 450 15.99 24.03 -14.81
N TYR A 451 15.08 23.07 -14.60
CA TYR A 451 13.87 22.89 -15.40
C TYR A 451 12.61 23.42 -14.68
N ALA A 452 12.76 24.17 -13.60
CA ALA A 452 11.61 24.67 -12.85
C ALA A 452 10.73 25.59 -13.72
N ASN A 453 11.34 26.42 -14.56
CA ASN A 453 10.60 27.36 -15.43
C ASN A 453 9.90 26.67 -16.60
N SER A 454 10.45 25.57 -17.14
CA SER A 454 9.82 24.85 -18.26
C SER A 454 8.57 24.08 -17.82
N ARG A 455 8.50 23.68 -16.54
CA ARG A 455 7.35 22.95 -15.96
C ARG A 455 6.94 21.71 -16.75
N ASP A 456 7.91 21.05 -17.37
CA ASP A 456 7.70 19.90 -18.25
C ASP A 456 8.43 18.64 -17.76
N ILE A 457 9.10 18.69 -16.61
CA ILE A 457 9.69 17.51 -15.96
C ILE A 457 9.48 17.53 -14.45
N ALA A 458 9.16 16.36 -13.89
CA ALA A 458 9.11 16.13 -12.45
C ALA A 458 9.54 14.70 -12.12
N TYR A 459 10.10 14.52 -10.93
CA TYR A 459 10.40 13.22 -10.34
C TYR A 459 9.39 12.95 -9.22
N VAL A 460 8.88 11.73 -9.14
CA VAL A 460 8.00 11.30 -8.04
C VAL A 460 8.59 10.03 -7.41
N GLY A 461 8.50 9.94 -6.09
CA GLY A 461 9.12 8.84 -5.34
C GLY A 461 10.64 8.87 -5.33
N ALA A 462 11.24 10.04 -5.59
CA ALA A 462 12.69 10.24 -5.51
C ALA A 462 13.20 10.37 -4.05
N LEU A 463 12.70 9.49 -3.18
CA LEU A 463 12.95 9.47 -1.74
C LEU A 463 12.75 8.06 -1.16
N THR A 464 13.18 7.88 0.08
CA THR A 464 12.90 6.70 0.91
C THR A 464 12.00 7.10 2.08
N SER A 465 10.99 6.27 2.39
CA SER A 465 10.01 6.55 3.43
C SER A 465 9.24 5.29 3.85
N VAL A 466 8.74 5.29 5.09
CA VAL A 466 7.81 4.27 5.61
C VAL A 466 6.34 4.52 5.22
N SER A 467 6.03 5.64 4.57
CA SER A 467 4.66 6.10 4.21
C SER A 467 4.51 6.33 2.71
N VAL A 468 4.81 5.29 1.92
CA VAL A 468 4.82 5.36 0.45
C VAL A 468 3.50 5.88 -0.14
N PRO A 469 2.31 5.37 0.25
CA PRO A 469 1.07 5.78 -0.41
C PRO A 469 0.70 7.25 -0.13
N ASP A 470 0.87 7.74 1.11
CA ASP A 470 0.55 9.12 1.49
C ASP A 470 1.38 10.12 0.65
N ILE A 471 2.68 9.83 0.51
CA ILE A 471 3.58 10.66 -0.30
C ILE A 471 3.24 10.54 -1.78
N ALA A 472 2.96 9.32 -2.29
CA ALA A 472 2.68 9.10 -3.70
C ALA A 472 1.47 9.92 -4.19
N GLN A 473 0.36 9.91 -3.46
CA GLN A 473 -0.83 10.69 -3.83
C GLN A 473 -0.60 12.21 -3.72
N THR A 474 0.12 12.65 -2.69
CA THR A 474 0.37 14.09 -2.46
C THR A 474 1.34 14.65 -3.50
N GLN A 475 2.43 13.94 -3.81
CA GLN A 475 3.35 14.32 -4.88
C GLN A 475 2.69 14.30 -6.25
N ALA A 476 1.82 13.33 -6.54
CA ALA A 476 1.08 13.27 -7.80
C ALA A 476 0.22 14.51 -8.03
N LEU A 477 -0.53 14.95 -7.01
CA LEU A 477 -1.32 16.18 -7.06
C LEU A 477 -0.43 17.42 -7.18
N TRP A 478 0.63 17.52 -6.37
CA TRP A 478 1.56 18.65 -6.42
C TRP A 478 2.20 18.80 -7.80
N VAL A 479 2.68 17.71 -8.40
CA VAL A 479 3.28 17.72 -9.75
C VAL A 479 2.26 18.13 -10.80
N THR A 480 1.01 17.67 -10.68
CA THR A 480 -0.06 18.05 -11.61
C THR A 480 -0.32 19.55 -11.54
N ALA A 481 -0.50 20.11 -10.35
CA ALA A 481 -0.65 21.54 -10.14
C ALA A 481 0.57 22.35 -10.60
N PHE A 482 1.78 21.84 -10.42
CA PHE A 482 3.01 22.45 -10.90
C PHE A 482 3.06 22.52 -12.44
N PHE A 483 2.71 21.44 -13.13
CA PHE A 483 2.61 21.37 -14.59
C PHE A 483 1.49 22.24 -15.16
N ASP A 484 0.49 22.58 -14.35
CA ASP A 484 -0.62 23.48 -14.72
C ASP A 484 -0.37 24.94 -14.32
N HIS A 485 0.86 25.26 -13.92
CA HIS A 485 1.26 26.62 -13.52
C HIS A 485 0.49 27.14 -12.28
N LYS A 486 -0.10 26.25 -11.47
CA LYS A 486 -0.86 26.60 -10.26
C LYS A 486 -0.03 26.69 -8.98
N ILE A 487 1.26 26.33 -9.06
CA ILE A 487 2.22 26.46 -7.95
C ILE A 487 3.28 27.49 -8.33
N PRO A 488 3.52 28.54 -7.52
CA PRO A 488 4.56 29.54 -7.79
C PRO A 488 5.97 28.94 -7.67
N ILE A 489 6.91 29.45 -8.47
CA ILE A 489 8.34 29.10 -8.37
C ILE A 489 9.01 30.15 -7.50
N PRO A 490 9.60 29.78 -6.34
CA PRO A 490 10.28 30.74 -5.50
C PRO A 490 11.60 31.20 -6.14
N SER A 491 11.95 32.48 -5.94
CA SER A 491 13.20 33.06 -6.43
C SER A 491 14.46 32.38 -5.87
N ASP A 492 14.36 31.77 -4.69
CA ASP A 492 15.45 31.07 -3.99
C ASP A 492 15.42 29.53 -4.16
N ILE A 493 14.73 29.02 -5.19
CA ILE A 493 14.53 27.57 -5.43
C ILE A 493 15.82 26.73 -5.31
N THR A 494 16.94 27.22 -5.85
CA THR A 494 18.25 26.55 -5.80
C THR A 494 18.74 26.43 -4.36
N TYR A 495 18.60 27.50 -3.56
CA TYR A 495 19.02 27.48 -2.18
C TYR A 495 18.14 26.54 -1.34
N GLN A 496 16.81 26.58 -1.50
CA GLN A 496 15.92 25.65 -0.80
C GLN A 496 16.22 24.19 -1.14
N THR A 497 16.56 23.90 -2.40
CA THR A 497 16.96 22.57 -2.86
C THR A 497 18.22 22.09 -2.15
N VAL A 498 19.24 22.96 -2.05
CA VAL A 498 20.48 22.65 -1.32
C VAL A 498 20.17 22.49 0.18
N LEU A 499 19.39 23.38 0.79
CA LEU A 499 19.04 23.31 2.21
C LEU A 499 18.36 21.98 2.58
N HIS A 500 17.37 21.56 1.79
CA HIS A 500 16.61 20.33 2.06
C HIS A 500 17.44 19.07 1.84
N SER A 501 18.25 19.01 0.77
CA SER A 501 19.13 17.87 0.50
C SER A 501 20.23 17.75 1.55
N ARG A 502 20.84 18.86 1.97
CA ARG A 502 21.86 18.90 3.03
C ARG A 502 21.31 18.52 4.40
N PHE A 503 20.06 18.85 4.70
CA PHE A 503 19.43 18.41 5.94
C PHE A 503 19.42 16.89 6.08
N GLY A 504 19.07 16.15 5.03
CA GLY A 504 19.10 14.68 5.04
C GLY A 504 20.47 14.11 5.41
N LYS A 505 21.55 14.68 4.86
CA LYS A 505 22.94 14.28 5.15
C LYS A 505 23.26 14.36 6.63
N TRP A 506 22.82 15.43 7.29
CA TRP A 506 23.10 15.64 8.72
C TRP A 506 22.12 14.90 9.62
N ARG A 507 20.88 14.73 9.19
CA ARG A 507 19.82 14.07 9.96
C ARG A 507 20.00 12.55 10.00
N TYR A 508 20.36 11.92 8.88
CA TYR A 508 20.43 10.47 8.73
C TYR A 508 21.78 9.97 8.16
N PRO A 509 22.90 10.19 8.88
CA PRO A 509 24.23 9.83 8.40
C PRO A 509 24.45 8.31 8.26
N TYR A 510 23.70 7.48 9.00
CA TYR A 510 23.78 6.01 8.90
C TYR A 510 22.78 5.42 7.91
N GLY A 511 21.77 6.20 7.52
CA GLY A 511 20.77 5.82 6.52
C GLY A 511 21.16 6.25 5.11
N PHE A 512 20.17 6.66 4.33
CA PHE A 512 20.37 7.11 2.95
C PHE A 512 20.59 8.61 2.82
N GLY A 513 20.27 9.40 3.86
CA GLY A 513 20.21 10.87 3.84
C GLY A 513 21.44 11.58 3.25
N ALA A 514 22.63 11.01 3.38
CA ALA A 514 23.86 11.57 2.80
C ALA A 514 23.95 11.47 1.27
N ARG A 515 23.10 10.65 0.64
CA ARG A 515 23.10 10.35 -0.80
C ARG A 515 21.73 10.58 -1.43
N TYR A 516 20.66 10.31 -0.67
CA TYR A 516 19.29 10.28 -1.16
C TYR A 516 18.30 10.74 -0.06
N PRO A 517 17.19 11.41 -0.40
CA PRO A 517 16.20 11.83 0.60
C PRO A 517 15.65 10.63 1.39
N ASP A 518 15.57 10.78 2.70
CA ASP A 518 15.27 9.70 3.64
C ASP A 518 14.41 10.25 4.77
N PHE A 519 13.15 9.81 4.84
CA PHE A 519 12.14 10.39 5.73
C PHE A 519 11.56 9.35 6.69
N LEU A 520 11.55 9.72 7.98
CA LEU A 520 10.90 8.95 9.04
C LEU A 520 9.89 9.82 9.82
N PHE A 521 10.35 10.66 10.75
CA PHE A 521 9.47 11.59 11.48
C PHE A 521 9.21 12.91 10.75
N ASP A 522 9.91 13.13 9.63
CA ASP A 522 9.77 14.33 8.79
C ASP A 522 8.63 14.22 7.76
N ILE A 523 7.96 13.07 7.70
CA ILE A 523 6.93 12.73 6.70
C ILE A 523 5.72 13.65 6.82
N LEU A 524 5.16 13.81 8.03
CA LEU A 524 3.98 14.68 8.19
C LEU A 524 4.28 16.14 7.84
N PRO A 525 5.34 16.78 8.38
CA PRO A 525 5.70 18.13 7.96
C PRO A 525 6.01 18.25 6.45
N TYR A 526 6.51 17.18 5.82
CA TYR A 526 6.71 17.15 4.37
C TYR A 526 5.37 17.20 3.62
N ILE A 527 4.39 16.37 4.02
CA ILE A 527 3.05 16.40 3.44
C ILE A 527 2.39 17.77 3.69
N ASP A 528 2.49 18.33 4.91
CA ASP A 528 1.96 19.66 5.22
C ASP A 528 2.57 20.74 4.32
N MET A 529 3.88 20.67 4.04
CA MET A 529 4.55 21.58 3.12
C MET A 529 3.97 21.50 1.70
N LEU A 530 3.72 20.29 1.18
CA LEU A 530 3.12 20.14 -0.15
C LEU A 530 1.66 20.61 -0.19
N LEU A 531 0.87 20.30 0.85
CA LEU A 531 -0.52 20.76 0.95
C LEU A 531 -0.59 22.28 1.05
N LYS A 532 0.35 22.91 1.76
CA LYS A 532 0.46 24.37 1.84
C LYS A 532 0.80 24.99 0.49
N ASP A 533 1.74 24.41 -0.25
CA ASP A 533 2.06 24.85 -1.62
C ASP A 533 0.82 24.74 -2.56
N LEU A 534 -0.08 23.78 -2.30
CA LEU A 534 -1.34 23.56 -3.02
C LEU A 534 -2.51 24.43 -2.52
N ASN A 535 -2.30 25.28 -1.50
CA ASN A 535 -3.35 26.03 -0.81
C ASN A 535 -4.47 25.13 -0.23
N LEU A 536 -4.11 23.97 0.32
CA LEU A 536 -5.02 23.03 0.95
C LEU A 536 -4.92 23.03 2.47
N LYS A 537 -5.95 22.49 3.14
CA LYS A 537 -5.95 22.36 4.60
C LYS A 537 -4.86 21.37 5.05
N THR A 538 -3.95 21.84 5.90
CA THR A 538 -2.87 21.03 6.50
C THR A 538 -3.32 20.32 7.79
N HIS A 539 -4.17 20.96 8.60
CA HIS A 539 -4.74 20.37 9.82
C HIS A 539 -6.08 19.69 9.54
N ARG A 540 -6.09 18.36 9.50
CA ARG A 540 -7.23 17.55 9.02
C ARG A 540 -8.06 16.87 10.11
N LYS A 541 -7.71 17.06 11.38
CA LYS A 541 -8.44 16.55 12.55
C LYS A 541 -9.46 17.57 13.06
N SER A 542 -10.36 17.10 13.91
CA SER A 542 -11.51 17.90 14.39
C SER A 542 -11.12 19.07 15.30
N ASN A 543 -9.98 18.98 16.00
CA ASN A 543 -9.44 20.03 16.84
C ASN A 543 -7.93 19.83 17.10
N ILE A 544 -7.32 20.81 17.76
CA ILE A 544 -5.87 20.83 18.06
C ILE A 544 -5.39 19.64 18.90
N PHE A 545 -6.22 19.10 19.79
CA PHE A 545 -5.82 17.97 20.61
C PHE A 545 -5.66 16.71 19.74
N TRP A 546 -6.65 16.43 18.89
CA TRP A 546 -6.57 15.30 17.97
C TRP A 546 -5.53 15.51 16.87
N GLU A 547 -5.29 16.75 16.45
CA GLU A 547 -4.16 17.10 15.56
C GLU A 547 -2.81 16.66 16.12
N LEU A 548 -2.59 16.84 17.42
CA LEU A 548 -1.32 16.55 18.06
C LEU A 548 -1.14 15.06 18.36
N PHE A 549 -2.20 14.37 18.78
CA PHE A 549 -2.09 13.04 19.39
C PHE A 549 -2.75 11.91 18.60
N GLU A 550 -3.70 12.17 17.69
CA GLU A 550 -4.23 11.11 16.82
C GLU A 550 -3.25 10.85 15.68
N PRO A 551 -2.92 9.58 15.37
CA PRO A 551 -2.12 9.28 14.18
C PRO A 551 -2.89 9.66 12.91
N TYR A 552 -2.21 10.34 12.01
CA TYR A 552 -2.69 10.58 10.64
C TYR A 552 -2.79 9.25 9.88
N ARG A 553 -3.92 9.07 9.20
CA ARG A 553 -4.28 7.89 8.42
C ARG A 553 -4.53 8.29 6.98
N LEU A 554 -4.44 7.32 6.08
CA LEU A 554 -4.66 7.53 4.65
C LEU A 554 -6.03 8.17 4.35
N ARG A 555 -7.07 7.76 5.08
CA ARG A 555 -8.43 8.33 4.97
C ARG A 555 -8.51 9.84 5.24
N ASP A 556 -7.58 10.41 6.02
CA ASP A 556 -7.57 11.84 6.31
C ASP A 556 -7.26 12.64 5.02
N TYR A 557 -6.60 12.01 4.05
CA TYR A 557 -6.23 12.56 2.75
C TYR A 557 -7.13 12.07 1.61
N LYS A 558 -8.30 11.46 1.92
CA LYS A 558 -9.25 11.04 0.90
C LYS A 558 -9.90 12.27 0.26
N GLY A 559 -9.95 12.31 -1.08
CA GLY A 559 -10.59 13.40 -1.82
C GLY A 559 -9.69 14.63 -2.06
N LEU A 560 -8.37 14.53 -1.84
CA LEU A 560 -7.43 15.65 -2.03
C LEU A 560 -7.52 16.32 -3.41
N VAL A 561 -7.74 15.54 -4.48
CA VAL A 561 -7.81 16.08 -5.84
C VAL A 561 -9.07 16.91 -6.04
N ASP A 562 -10.21 16.46 -5.49
CA ASP A 562 -11.46 17.20 -5.55
C ASP A 562 -11.39 18.48 -4.70
N GLU A 563 -10.82 18.39 -3.48
CA GLU A 563 -10.56 19.54 -2.60
C GLU A 563 -9.72 20.62 -3.33
N TRP A 564 -8.70 20.21 -4.07
CA TRP A 564 -7.87 21.13 -4.86
C TRP A 564 -8.60 21.71 -6.07
N LYS A 565 -9.38 20.91 -6.80
CA LYS A 565 -10.19 21.40 -7.92
C LYS A 565 -11.24 22.42 -7.46
N GLU A 566 -11.77 22.28 -6.25
CA GLU A 566 -12.68 23.25 -5.66
C GLU A 566 -11.93 24.54 -5.28
N SER A 567 -10.77 24.42 -4.62
CA SER A 567 -10.01 25.61 -4.20
C SER A 567 -9.52 26.48 -5.37
N ILE A 568 -9.15 25.88 -6.52
CA ILE A 568 -8.76 26.66 -7.70
C ILE A 568 -9.94 27.38 -8.36
N LYS A 569 -11.15 26.82 -8.31
CA LYS A 569 -12.36 27.46 -8.87
C LYS A 569 -12.74 28.70 -8.07
N GLU A 570 -12.61 28.64 -6.75
CA GLU A 570 -12.85 29.78 -5.87
C GLU A 570 -11.89 30.92 -6.17
N VAL A 571 -10.58 30.62 -6.29
CA VAL A 571 -9.56 31.62 -6.65
C VAL A 571 -9.79 32.22 -8.04
N GLU A 572 -10.16 31.40 -9.03
CA GLU A 572 -10.46 31.89 -10.39
C GLU A 572 -11.75 32.72 -10.45
N ALA A 573 -12.74 32.42 -9.61
CA ALA A 573 -13.98 33.19 -9.51
C ALA A 573 -13.80 34.54 -8.79
N GLU A 574 -12.85 34.65 -7.86
CA GLU A 574 -12.54 35.88 -7.13
C GLU A 574 -11.67 36.86 -7.93
N GLY A 575 -11.13 36.46 -9.08
CA GLY A 575 -10.42 37.34 -10.01
C GLY A 575 -9.05 37.83 -9.53
N GLU A 576 -8.51 37.29 -8.44
CA GLU A 576 -7.15 37.61 -8.00
C GLU A 576 -6.11 36.79 -8.80
N PRO A 577 -5.14 37.43 -9.47
CA PRO A 577 -4.00 36.71 -10.01
C PRO A 577 -3.19 36.12 -8.85
N ILE A 578 -2.71 34.89 -9.00
CA ILE A 578 -1.71 34.29 -8.12
C ILE A 578 -0.38 35.04 -8.34
N GLN A 579 -0.26 36.24 -7.77
CA GLN A 579 0.99 36.98 -7.67
C GLN A 579 1.64 36.72 -6.31
N ASP A 580 2.96 36.62 -6.38
CA ASP A 580 3.94 36.31 -5.33
C ASP A 580 3.69 37.09 -4.02
N ARG A 581 2.86 36.54 -3.12
CA ARG A 581 2.75 37.01 -1.73
C ARG A 581 3.89 36.43 -0.90
N SER A 582 5.13 36.80 -1.22
CA SER A 582 6.31 36.44 -0.45
C SER A 582 7.15 37.63 0.00
N HIS A 583 6.56 38.81 0.26
CA HIS A 583 7.27 39.91 0.91
C HIS A 583 6.51 40.45 2.13
N GLY A 584 7.18 40.43 3.27
CA GLY A 584 6.69 40.98 4.54
C GLY A 584 7.74 40.86 5.65
N SER A 585 8.91 41.48 5.46
CA SER A 585 9.82 41.82 6.57
C SER A 585 9.98 43.32 6.70
N THR A 586 9.56 43.82 7.87
CA THR A 586 10.04 44.98 8.65
C THR A 586 10.05 46.38 8.02
N GLU A 587 9.21 47.29 8.54
CA GLU A 587 9.62 48.47 9.34
C GLU A 587 8.43 49.31 9.86
N GLY A 588 8.52 49.70 11.15
CA GLY A 588 8.06 50.98 11.72
C GLY A 588 6.56 51.34 11.84
N ALA A 589 6.00 51.23 13.04
CA ALA A 589 5.06 52.24 13.58
C ALA A 589 4.96 52.14 15.12
N GLU A 590 5.34 53.22 15.79
CA GLU A 590 5.18 53.45 17.23
C GLU A 590 3.72 53.73 17.65
N SER A 591 3.44 53.35 18.90
CA SER A 591 2.45 53.90 19.84
C SER A 591 0.98 54.06 19.42
N SER A 592 0.10 53.25 20.04
CA SER A 592 -0.84 53.78 21.04
C SER A 592 -1.53 52.65 21.81
N SER A 593 -1.71 52.90 23.10
CA SER A 593 -2.21 52.05 24.17
C SER A 593 -3.71 51.72 24.08
N ASN A 594 -4.12 50.51 24.44
CA ASN A 594 -4.92 50.29 25.67
C ASN A 594 -5.28 48.81 25.98
N SER A 595 -5.22 48.52 27.29
CA SER A 595 -5.92 47.50 28.11
C SER A 595 -5.90 46.04 27.63
N SER A 596 -5.03 45.19 28.18
CA SER A 596 -5.20 44.45 29.46
C SER A 596 -6.32 43.39 29.47
N LYS A 597 -5.90 42.12 29.46
CA LYS A 597 -6.36 41.05 30.38
C LYS A 597 -5.56 39.76 30.15
N SER A 598 -4.55 39.58 31.00
CA SER A 598 -3.96 38.28 31.31
C SER A 598 -5.00 37.42 32.04
N ALA A 599 -5.19 36.17 31.63
CA ALA A 599 -5.85 35.17 32.45
C ALA A 599 -4.81 34.11 32.83
N ALA A 600 -4.41 34.17 34.09
CA ALA A 600 -3.50 33.26 34.75
C ALA A 600 -4.15 31.89 34.95
N MET A 601 -3.32 30.86 34.81
CA MET A 601 -3.55 29.48 35.21
C MET A 601 -3.77 29.41 36.74
N VAL A 602 -4.88 28.82 37.19
CA VAL A 602 -5.15 28.49 38.59
C VAL A 602 -5.52 27.00 38.67
N LEU A 603 -4.70 26.26 39.41
CA LEU A 603 -4.93 24.88 39.88
C LEU A 603 -5.53 24.90 41.28
N ILE A 604 -5.85 23.70 41.81
CA ILE A 604 -6.19 23.27 43.21
C ILE A 604 -7.68 22.84 43.33
N PRO A 605 -8.07 21.78 44.09
CA PRO A 605 -7.67 20.36 44.10
C PRO A 605 -8.90 19.41 44.25
N ALA A 606 -8.65 18.12 44.49
CA ALA A 606 -9.65 17.07 44.77
C ALA A 606 -10.27 17.12 46.18
N ASP A 607 -11.55 16.77 46.33
CA ASP A 607 -12.03 15.59 47.12
C ASP A 607 -13.57 15.55 47.23
N THR A 608 -14.19 14.36 47.03
CA THR A 608 -15.06 13.63 47.98
C THR A 608 -15.95 12.55 47.33
N LYS A 609 -15.64 11.29 47.68
CA LYS A 609 -16.49 10.18 48.19
C LYS A 609 -17.74 9.66 47.42
N ALA A 610 -17.53 8.48 46.80
CA ALA A 610 -18.21 7.17 47.03
C ALA A 610 -19.70 6.94 46.59
N PRO A 611 -20.19 5.69 46.41
CA PRO A 611 -19.53 4.37 46.52
C PRO A 611 -19.72 3.40 45.33
N LEU A 612 -18.82 2.40 45.27
CA LEU A 612 -18.93 1.14 44.52
C LEU A 612 -19.60 0.05 45.39
N PRO A 613 -20.21 -1.00 44.81
CA PRO A 613 -20.43 -2.26 45.50
C PRO A 613 -19.28 -3.26 45.28
N ASN A 614 -18.73 -3.71 46.41
CA ASN A 614 -17.94 -4.93 46.68
C ASN A 614 -18.83 -6.19 46.54
N HIS A 615 -18.39 -7.46 46.45
CA HIS A 615 -17.14 -8.19 46.70
C HIS A 615 -17.34 -9.63 46.14
N ASN A 616 -16.29 -10.32 45.67
CA ASN A 616 -15.69 -11.42 46.45
C ASN A 616 -14.52 -12.14 45.76
N ARG A 617 -13.57 -12.51 46.62
CA ARG A 617 -12.28 -13.18 46.43
C ARG A 617 -12.41 -14.71 46.35
N ALA A 618 -11.48 -15.37 45.63
CA ALA A 618 -10.67 -16.50 46.12
C ALA A 618 -9.61 -16.88 45.03
N THR A 619 -8.31 -16.68 45.29
CA THR A 619 -7.24 -17.68 45.61
C THR A 619 -6.44 -18.17 44.39
N THR A 620 -5.11 -17.98 44.46
CA THR A 620 -4.05 -18.57 43.60
C THR A 620 -3.44 -19.81 44.28
N PRO A 621 -2.41 -20.47 43.72
CA PRO A 621 -2.34 -21.20 42.44
C PRO A 621 -1.94 -22.68 42.68
N ASP A 622 -2.17 -23.60 41.73
CA ASP A 622 -1.38 -24.83 41.72
C ASP A 622 -1.07 -25.35 40.31
N SER A 623 0.14 -25.85 40.25
CA SER A 623 0.91 -26.45 39.18
C SER A 623 0.37 -27.83 38.78
N THR A 624 0.33 -28.10 37.47
CA THR A 624 0.74 -29.34 36.78
C THR A 624 0.18 -29.34 35.36
N ILE A 625 1.08 -29.43 34.38
CA ILE A 625 0.73 -29.66 32.96
C ILE A 625 0.88 -31.17 32.73
N PRO A 626 -0.17 -31.86 32.26
CA PRO A 626 0.00 -33.10 31.51
C PRO A 626 -0.24 -32.86 30.01
N ASP A 627 0.57 -33.56 29.20
CA ASP A 627 0.49 -33.66 27.76
C ASP A 627 -0.95 -33.88 27.24
N LEU A 628 -1.33 -33.12 26.21
CA LEU A 628 -2.54 -33.36 25.42
C LEU A 628 -2.16 -33.50 23.94
N ASP A 629 -2.33 -34.71 23.43
CA ASP A 629 -2.37 -35.05 22.01
C ASP A 629 -3.33 -34.12 21.24
N PRO A 630 -3.10 -33.91 19.93
CA PRO A 630 -3.99 -33.10 19.10
C PRO A 630 -5.41 -33.69 19.06
N PRO A 631 -6.47 -32.86 19.11
CA PRO A 631 -7.84 -33.36 19.16
C PRO A 631 -8.26 -34.01 17.84
N PRO A 632 -9.11 -35.06 17.88
CA PRO A 632 -9.60 -35.72 16.67
C PRO A 632 -10.63 -34.86 15.92
N TYR A 633 -10.58 -34.97 14.59
CA TYR A 633 -11.54 -34.39 13.64
C TYR A 633 -12.98 -34.87 13.94
N THR A 634 -13.95 -33.95 14.01
CA THR A 634 -15.38 -34.25 14.12
C THR A 634 -16.04 -34.39 12.73
N PRO A 635 -16.86 -35.44 12.47
CA PRO A 635 -17.57 -35.63 11.20
C PRO A 635 -18.88 -34.82 11.11
N PHE A 636 -19.17 -34.29 9.91
CA PHE A 636 -20.30 -33.42 9.52
C PHE A 636 -21.63 -34.18 9.27
N ASP A 637 -22.04 -35.11 10.14
CA ASP A 637 -23.25 -35.92 9.91
C ASP A 637 -24.53 -35.41 10.60
N SER A 638 -24.62 -34.11 10.92
CA SER A 638 -25.85 -33.52 11.46
C SER A 638 -26.69 -32.85 10.35
N PRO A 639 -28.01 -33.11 10.24
CA PRO A 639 -28.87 -32.42 9.28
C PRO A 639 -28.96 -30.92 9.60
N LEU A 640 -28.57 -30.07 8.64
CA LEU A 640 -28.66 -28.61 8.75
C LEU A 640 -30.13 -28.14 8.78
N PRO A 641 -30.48 -27.14 9.60
CA PRO A 641 -31.83 -26.60 9.67
C PRO A 641 -32.23 -25.90 8.36
N THR A 642 -33.47 -26.11 7.92
CA THR A 642 -34.08 -25.37 6.80
C THR A 642 -34.07 -23.86 7.04
N PRO A 643 -33.90 -23.02 6.00
CA PRO A 643 -33.89 -21.57 6.14
C PRO A 643 -35.20 -21.06 6.75
N ARG A 644 -35.14 -20.48 7.96
CA ARG A 644 -36.25 -19.72 8.52
C ARG A 644 -36.05 -18.25 8.18
N PHE A 645 -37.02 -17.66 7.49
CA PHE A 645 -37.15 -16.20 7.45
C PHE A 645 -37.26 -15.70 8.90
N PRO A 646 -36.47 -14.68 9.32
CA PRO A 646 -36.70 -14.08 10.62
C PRO A 646 -38.13 -13.51 10.65
N PRO A 647 -38.91 -13.75 11.72
CA PRO A 647 -40.25 -13.20 11.81
C PRO A 647 -40.17 -11.68 11.70
N SER A 648 -41.13 -11.08 10.99
CA SER A 648 -41.32 -9.63 11.01
C SER A 648 -41.43 -9.19 12.47
N SER A 649 -40.50 -8.39 12.96
CA SER A 649 -40.55 -7.84 14.32
C SER A 649 -41.75 -6.90 14.42
N SER A 650 -42.91 -7.45 14.77
CA SER A 650 -44.01 -6.68 15.33
C SER A 650 -43.70 -6.41 16.81
N SER A 651 -42.69 -5.57 17.06
CA SER A 651 -42.49 -5.00 18.39
C SER A 651 -43.22 -3.66 18.44
N SER A 652 -44.32 -3.67 19.20
CA SER A 652 -45.03 -2.48 19.66
C SER A 652 -44.09 -1.57 20.46
N SER A 653 -43.49 -0.59 19.79
CA SER A 653 -42.89 0.59 20.39
C SER A 653 -43.36 1.79 19.58
N GLN A 654 -43.86 2.83 20.25
CA GLN A 654 -44.38 4.07 19.65
C GLN A 654 -43.59 4.47 18.39
N THR A 655 -44.21 4.31 17.23
CA THR A 655 -43.59 4.67 15.95
C THR A 655 -43.38 6.17 15.89
N PRO A 656 -42.16 6.67 15.61
CA PRO A 656 -42.02 8.05 15.15
C PRO A 656 -42.91 8.25 13.91
N ASN A 657 -43.47 9.45 13.72
CA ASN A 657 -44.25 9.79 12.52
C ASN A 657 -43.34 9.72 11.29
N ILE A 658 -43.21 8.53 10.68
CA ILE A 658 -42.46 8.33 9.44
C ILE A 658 -43.28 8.99 8.31
N PRO A 659 -42.71 9.91 7.53
CA PRO A 659 -43.38 10.49 6.37
C PRO A 659 -43.92 9.40 5.45
N THR A 660 -45.20 9.51 5.08
CA THR A 660 -45.87 8.58 4.16
C THR A 660 -46.19 9.24 2.83
N SER A 661 -45.95 8.54 1.73
CA SER A 661 -46.41 8.90 0.38
C SER A 661 -47.28 7.79 -0.20
N LYS A 662 -48.14 8.12 -1.18
CA LYS A 662 -48.92 7.14 -1.95
C LYS A 662 -48.02 6.47 -3.02
N ALA A 663 -48.27 6.68 -4.30
CA ALA A 663 -47.37 6.26 -5.37
C ALA A 663 -46.34 7.35 -5.69
N VAL A 664 -45.12 6.96 -6.04
CA VAL A 664 -44.08 7.88 -6.54
C VAL A 664 -43.79 7.55 -7.99
N SER A 665 -44.03 8.50 -8.88
CA SER A 665 -43.70 8.36 -10.30
C SER A 665 -42.95 9.57 -10.83
N SER A 666 -41.89 9.35 -11.60
CA SER A 666 -41.11 10.43 -12.20
C SER A 666 -40.61 10.06 -13.60
N SER A 667 -40.57 11.06 -14.49
CA SER A 667 -39.87 10.96 -15.77
C SER A 667 -38.35 11.13 -15.65
N GLY A 668 -37.89 11.73 -14.55
CA GLY A 668 -36.48 11.92 -14.19
C GLY A 668 -35.96 10.86 -13.21
N ALA A 669 -34.72 11.02 -12.76
CA ALA A 669 -34.13 10.13 -11.75
C ALA A 669 -34.84 10.30 -10.40
N ILE A 670 -35.09 9.20 -9.71
CA ILE A 670 -35.67 9.17 -8.36
C ILE A 670 -34.55 8.87 -7.38
N SER A 671 -34.28 9.78 -6.45
CA SER A 671 -33.34 9.57 -5.34
C SER A 671 -34.06 9.87 -4.03
N LEU A 672 -34.34 8.85 -3.23
CA LEU A 672 -35.07 8.99 -1.96
C LEU A 672 -34.22 8.48 -0.80
N LEU A 673 -34.11 9.31 0.23
CA LEU A 673 -33.45 9.01 1.50
C LEU A 673 -34.52 8.93 2.59
N GLY A 674 -34.51 7.87 3.40
CA GLY A 674 -35.48 7.72 4.48
C GLY A 674 -35.09 8.45 5.79
N PRO A 675 -35.88 8.28 6.86
CA PRO A 675 -36.99 7.33 6.98
C PRO A 675 -38.20 7.76 6.14
N LEU A 676 -38.69 6.86 5.26
CA LEU A 676 -39.82 7.15 4.35
C LEU A 676 -40.64 5.88 4.10
N ARG A 677 -41.97 5.99 4.11
CA ARG A 677 -42.88 4.88 3.73
C ARG A 677 -43.71 5.24 2.50
N ILE A 678 -43.73 4.35 1.51
CA ILE A 678 -44.47 4.50 0.25
C ILE A 678 -45.51 3.39 0.21
N LEU A 679 -46.79 3.76 0.21
CA LEU A 679 -47.91 2.83 0.40
C LEU A 679 -48.30 2.08 -0.88
N GLU A 680 -47.85 2.55 -2.05
CA GLU A 680 -48.19 1.97 -3.34
C GLU A 680 -46.90 1.72 -4.16
N SER A 681 -46.92 1.92 -5.48
CA SER A 681 -45.79 1.64 -6.36
C SER A 681 -44.80 2.80 -6.47
N VAL A 682 -43.53 2.47 -6.72
CA VAL A 682 -42.53 3.41 -7.20
C VAL A 682 -42.19 3.06 -8.65
N SER A 683 -42.35 4.01 -9.57
CA SER A 683 -42.07 3.81 -10.99
C SER A 683 -41.32 4.98 -11.62
N GLY A 684 -40.18 4.74 -12.26
CA GLY A 684 -39.39 5.78 -12.93
C GLY A 684 -39.03 5.42 -14.36
N SER A 685 -38.99 6.42 -15.25
CA SER A 685 -38.38 6.23 -16.59
C SER A 685 -36.86 6.47 -16.63
N SER A 686 -36.26 6.77 -15.47
CA SER A 686 -34.81 6.90 -15.27
C SER A 686 -34.37 6.13 -14.02
N SER A 687 -33.13 6.31 -13.58
CA SER A 687 -32.56 5.55 -12.44
C SER A 687 -33.31 5.80 -11.15
N ILE A 688 -33.40 4.76 -10.31
CA ILE A 688 -33.98 4.84 -8.96
C ILE A 688 -32.91 4.45 -7.94
N THR A 689 -32.63 5.33 -7.00
CA THR A 689 -31.75 5.09 -5.86
C THR A 689 -32.53 5.32 -4.57
N LEU A 690 -32.61 4.29 -3.71
CA LEU A 690 -33.25 4.38 -2.40
C LEU A 690 -32.26 3.98 -1.31
N SER A 691 -32.20 4.74 -0.22
CA SER A 691 -31.38 4.37 0.93
C SER A 691 -31.87 4.90 2.28
N GLN A 692 -31.33 4.33 3.38
CA GLN A 692 -31.54 4.75 4.76
C GLN A 692 -33.00 4.65 5.26
N HIS A 693 -33.49 3.44 5.56
CA HIS A 693 -34.83 3.19 6.14
C HIS A 693 -36.02 3.56 5.24
N VAL A 694 -36.00 3.12 3.97
CA VAL A 694 -37.12 3.30 3.03
C VAL A 694 -37.97 2.02 2.96
N THR A 695 -39.28 2.13 3.12
CA THR A 695 -40.24 1.01 2.97
C THR A 695 -41.20 1.28 1.82
N ILE A 696 -41.36 0.32 0.91
CA ILE A 696 -42.33 0.34 -0.19
C ILE A 696 -43.26 -0.86 -0.03
N GLU A 697 -44.57 -0.61 0.04
CA GLU A 697 -45.59 -1.67 0.14
C GLU A 697 -45.94 -2.27 -1.24
N GLY A 698 -45.79 -1.49 -2.32
CA GLY A 698 -46.07 -1.92 -3.69
C GLY A 698 -44.82 -2.33 -4.51
N PRO A 699 -44.99 -2.55 -5.83
CA PRO A 699 -43.89 -2.92 -6.72
C PRO A 699 -42.98 -1.75 -7.05
N LEU A 700 -41.72 -2.04 -7.34
CA LEU A 700 -40.69 -1.08 -7.76
C LEU A 700 -40.30 -1.34 -9.23
N LYS A 701 -40.44 -0.33 -10.09
CA LYS A 701 -40.15 -0.46 -11.53
C LYS A 701 -39.30 0.68 -12.06
N SER A 702 -38.27 0.37 -12.85
CA SER A 702 -37.49 1.37 -13.57
C SER A 702 -37.15 0.91 -14.98
N SER A 703 -37.19 1.82 -15.96
CA SER A 703 -36.61 1.57 -17.29
C SER A 703 -35.09 1.73 -17.34
N SER A 704 -34.44 2.06 -16.22
CA SER A 704 -32.99 2.21 -16.07
C SER A 704 -32.49 1.44 -14.84
N LYS A 705 -31.37 1.88 -14.25
CA LYS A 705 -30.70 1.24 -13.09
C LYS A 705 -31.50 1.42 -11.80
N ILE A 706 -31.58 0.37 -10.97
CA ILE A 706 -32.13 0.43 -9.61
C ILE A 706 -31.02 0.15 -8.61
N VAL A 707 -30.90 0.98 -7.56
CA VAL A 707 -29.96 0.81 -6.45
C VAL A 707 -30.71 0.93 -5.13
N LEU A 708 -30.72 -0.13 -4.32
CA LEU A 708 -31.24 -0.12 -2.96
C LEU A 708 -30.06 -0.33 -2.00
N ALA A 709 -29.89 0.57 -1.03
CA ALA A 709 -28.78 0.50 -0.06
C ALA A 709 -29.23 0.83 1.37
N ASP A 710 -28.53 0.35 2.40
CA ASP A 710 -28.68 0.81 3.79
C ASP A 710 -30.14 0.74 4.34
N ASP A 711 -30.64 -0.46 4.60
CA ASP A 711 -31.96 -0.76 5.19
C ASP A 711 -33.17 -0.31 4.34
N VAL A 712 -33.47 -1.06 3.27
CA VAL A 712 -34.59 -0.79 2.36
C VAL A 712 -35.47 -2.02 2.22
N HIS A 713 -36.78 -1.85 2.44
CA HIS A 713 -37.77 -2.92 2.35
C HIS A 713 -38.73 -2.66 1.19
N VAL A 714 -38.88 -3.65 0.31
CA VAL A 714 -39.87 -3.63 -0.78
C VAL A 714 -40.74 -4.88 -0.64
N GLN A 715 -42.01 -4.72 -0.29
CA GLN A 715 -42.93 -5.86 -0.16
C GLN A 715 -43.27 -6.48 -1.52
N GLY A 716 -43.38 -5.66 -2.57
CA GLY A 716 -43.65 -6.13 -3.93
C GLY A 716 -42.39 -6.55 -4.71
N GLY A 717 -42.58 -6.96 -5.96
CA GLY A 717 -41.48 -7.30 -6.87
C GLY A 717 -40.73 -6.09 -7.44
N ILE A 718 -39.45 -6.31 -7.77
CA ILE A 718 -38.57 -5.32 -8.41
C ILE A 718 -38.37 -5.69 -9.89
N LYS A 719 -38.65 -4.76 -10.80
CA LYS A 719 -38.41 -4.92 -12.25
C LYS A 719 -37.58 -3.77 -12.80
N GLY A 720 -36.38 -4.08 -13.31
CA GLY A 720 -35.48 -3.12 -13.95
C GLY A 720 -35.22 -3.48 -15.41
N SER A 721 -35.28 -2.51 -16.31
CA SER A 721 -34.86 -2.71 -17.71
C SER A 721 -33.34 -2.60 -17.91
N SER A 722 -32.57 -2.25 -16.87
CA SER A 722 -31.10 -2.28 -16.85
C SER A 722 -30.60 -3.12 -15.67
N SER A 723 -29.53 -2.71 -14.98
CA SER A 723 -28.99 -3.41 -13.81
C SER A 723 -29.71 -3.07 -12.50
N ILE A 724 -29.73 -4.03 -11.57
CA ILE A 724 -30.25 -3.88 -10.21
C ILE A 724 -29.13 -4.19 -9.23
N LEU A 725 -28.87 -3.29 -8.28
CA LEU A 725 -27.97 -3.49 -7.14
C LEU A 725 -28.77 -3.40 -5.84
N LEU A 726 -28.75 -4.48 -5.06
CA LEU A 726 -29.28 -4.52 -3.70
C LEU A 726 -28.08 -4.68 -2.74
N ASP A 727 -27.85 -3.70 -1.88
CA ASP A 727 -26.71 -3.68 -0.96
C ASP A 727 -27.19 -3.47 0.49
N GLY A 728 -27.18 -4.53 1.28
CA GLY A 728 -27.55 -4.48 2.70
C GLY A 728 -26.50 -3.85 3.60
N GLY A 729 -25.27 -3.67 3.12
CA GLY A 729 -24.11 -3.38 3.97
C GLY A 729 -23.70 -4.56 4.86
N GLU A 730 -22.60 -4.39 5.59
CA GLU A 730 -21.99 -5.40 6.47
C GLU A 730 -22.55 -5.30 7.90
N GLY A 731 -23.79 -5.75 8.13
CA GLY A 731 -24.42 -5.81 9.46
C GLY A 731 -24.98 -4.48 10.01
N LYS A 732 -25.07 -3.44 9.19
CA LYS A 732 -25.61 -2.10 9.57
C LYS A 732 -27.07 -1.87 9.15
N GLY A 733 -27.62 -2.72 8.28
CA GLY A 733 -28.97 -2.63 7.71
C GLY A 733 -29.30 -3.88 6.90
N ALA A 734 -30.45 -3.90 6.22
CA ALA A 734 -30.86 -5.05 5.41
C ALA A 734 -31.70 -4.64 4.20
N VAL A 735 -31.41 -5.20 3.01
CA VAL A 735 -32.33 -5.07 1.87
C VAL A 735 -33.25 -6.27 1.81
N ARG A 736 -34.57 -6.04 1.89
CA ARG A 736 -35.58 -7.10 1.93
C ARG A 736 -36.56 -6.93 0.77
N VAL A 737 -36.78 -8.00 0.01
CA VAL A 737 -37.71 -8.05 -1.13
C VAL A 737 -38.74 -9.18 -0.90
N GLY A 738 -40.01 -8.81 -0.80
CA GLY A 738 -41.12 -9.73 -0.50
C GLY A 738 -41.56 -10.61 -1.66
N GLU A 739 -41.22 -10.24 -2.90
CA GLU A 739 -41.44 -11.07 -4.10
C GLU A 739 -40.09 -11.33 -4.83
N GLY A 740 -40.10 -11.32 -6.17
CA GLY A 740 -38.92 -11.58 -7.01
C GLY A 740 -38.25 -10.32 -7.56
N VAL A 741 -37.01 -10.50 -8.01
CA VAL A 741 -36.18 -9.48 -8.66
C VAL A 741 -35.96 -9.89 -10.12
N ARG A 742 -36.32 -9.03 -11.08
CA ARG A 742 -36.09 -9.26 -12.50
C ARG A 742 -35.39 -8.08 -13.16
N ALA A 743 -34.23 -8.34 -13.76
CA ALA A 743 -33.45 -7.36 -14.52
C ALA A 743 -33.28 -7.79 -15.98
N SER A 744 -33.40 -6.85 -16.91
CA SER A 744 -32.95 -7.07 -18.30
C SER A 744 -31.43 -6.88 -18.47
N GLY A 745 -30.75 -6.32 -17.46
CA GLY A 745 -29.30 -6.28 -17.31
C GLY A 745 -28.82 -7.29 -16.25
N SER A 746 -27.83 -6.89 -15.44
CA SER A 746 -27.28 -7.71 -14.34
C SER A 746 -28.00 -7.48 -13.01
N VAL A 747 -27.98 -8.47 -12.12
CA VAL A 747 -28.42 -8.34 -10.72
C VAL A 747 -27.23 -8.56 -9.79
N GLU A 748 -27.03 -7.66 -8.83
CA GLU A 748 -26.00 -7.79 -7.79
C GLU A 748 -26.66 -7.68 -6.42
N LEU A 749 -26.49 -8.71 -5.57
CA LEU A 749 -26.92 -8.73 -4.18
C LEU A 749 -25.68 -8.75 -3.28
N ARG A 750 -25.52 -7.80 -2.38
CA ARG A 750 -24.31 -7.65 -1.55
C ARG A 750 -24.65 -7.40 -0.07
N GLY A 751 -23.87 -7.96 0.84
CA GLY A 751 -24.07 -7.84 2.29
C GLY A 751 -25.30 -8.61 2.78
N ASP A 752 -26.10 -7.96 3.61
CA ASP A 752 -27.33 -8.52 4.20
C ASP A 752 -28.58 -8.32 3.30
N VAL A 753 -28.86 -9.31 2.45
CA VAL A 753 -29.97 -9.24 1.46
C VAL A 753 -30.86 -10.48 1.52
N TRP A 754 -32.18 -10.26 1.59
CA TRP A 754 -33.18 -11.32 1.53
C TRP A 754 -34.15 -11.09 0.38
N VAL A 755 -34.23 -12.05 -0.53
CA VAL A 755 -35.22 -12.10 -1.61
C VAL A 755 -36.09 -13.33 -1.42
N LYS A 756 -37.40 -13.14 -1.22
CA LYS A 756 -38.33 -14.25 -1.00
C LYS A 756 -38.62 -15.04 -2.28
N GLY A 757 -38.74 -14.37 -3.42
CA GLY A 757 -39.03 -14.97 -4.72
C GLY A 757 -37.80 -15.25 -5.58
N ASP A 758 -38.04 -15.38 -6.88
CA ASP A 758 -36.99 -15.65 -7.88
C ASP A 758 -36.11 -14.43 -8.15
N VAL A 759 -34.83 -14.69 -8.44
CA VAL A 759 -33.89 -13.70 -8.97
C VAL A 759 -33.57 -14.05 -10.42
N SER A 760 -33.93 -13.17 -11.36
CA SER A 760 -33.74 -13.41 -12.80
C SER A 760 -33.04 -12.24 -13.49
N ALA A 761 -32.01 -12.55 -14.28
CA ALA A 761 -31.24 -11.56 -15.03
C ALA A 761 -30.91 -12.06 -16.45
N SER A 762 -31.06 -11.18 -17.46
CA SER A 762 -30.50 -11.46 -18.79
C SER A 762 -28.97 -11.26 -18.83
N GLY A 763 -28.43 -10.48 -17.90
CA GLY A 763 -27.00 -10.30 -17.65
C GLY A 763 -26.47 -11.23 -16.56
N LYS A 764 -25.38 -10.82 -15.89
CA LYS A 764 -24.74 -11.60 -14.82
C LYS A 764 -25.54 -11.50 -13.52
N VAL A 765 -25.46 -12.52 -12.68
CA VAL A 765 -25.96 -12.47 -11.30
C VAL A 765 -24.77 -12.60 -10.34
N LEU A 766 -24.57 -11.63 -9.47
CA LEU A 766 -23.59 -11.66 -8.39
C LEU A 766 -24.31 -11.74 -7.04
N LEU A 767 -23.93 -12.70 -6.22
CA LEU A 767 -24.47 -12.93 -4.88
C LEU A 767 -23.30 -12.92 -3.90
N GLU A 768 -23.18 -11.87 -3.09
CA GLU A 768 -22.02 -11.58 -2.25
C GLU A 768 -22.44 -11.32 -0.79
N GLY A 769 -22.63 -12.39 -0.01
CA GLY A 769 -22.90 -12.32 1.43
C GLY A 769 -21.62 -12.16 2.24
N VAL A 770 -20.82 -11.13 1.97
CA VAL A 770 -19.57 -10.88 2.72
C VAL A 770 -19.86 -9.81 3.77
N GLY A 771 -19.57 -10.10 5.03
CA GLY A 771 -19.95 -9.24 6.17
C GLY A 771 -21.46 -9.25 6.51
N GLY A 772 -22.24 -10.13 5.88
CA GLY A 772 -23.67 -10.35 6.06
C GLY A 772 -24.11 -11.63 5.33
N ALA A 773 -25.40 -11.86 5.12
CA ALA A 773 -25.92 -13.04 4.42
C ALA A 773 -26.83 -12.70 3.25
N VAL A 774 -26.60 -13.32 2.10
CA VAL A 774 -27.52 -13.26 0.94
C VAL A 774 -28.38 -14.51 0.91
N ARG A 775 -29.70 -14.34 1.02
CA ARG A 775 -30.66 -15.45 1.00
C ARG A 775 -31.68 -15.25 -0.13
N VAL A 776 -31.76 -16.22 -1.03
CA VAL A 776 -32.75 -16.25 -2.12
C VAL A 776 -33.63 -17.48 -1.95
N GLY A 777 -34.90 -17.26 -1.62
CA GLY A 777 -35.87 -18.32 -1.39
C GLY A 777 -36.38 -19.00 -2.68
N GLY A 778 -36.36 -18.29 -3.80
CA GLY A 778 -36.74 -18.81 -5.12
C GLY A 778 -35.56 -19.27 -5.97
N LYS A 779 -35.81 -19.39 -7.27
CA LYS A 779 -34.82 -19.79 -8.27
C LYS A 779 -33.93 -18.62 -8.67
N VAL A 780 -32.64 -18.87 -8.81
CA VAL A 780 -31.67 -17.94 -9.42
C VAL A 780 -31.49 -18.32 -10.88
N ASN A 781 -31.86 -17.42 -11.80
CA ASN A 781 -31.75 -17.61 -13.24
C ASN A 781 -30.90 -16.50 -13.89
N SER A 782 -29.86 -16.91 -14.62
CA SER A 782 -29.04 -15.99 -15.42
C SER A 782 -28.85 -16.49 -16.86
N SER A 783 -29.06 -15.63 -17.84
CA SER A 783 -28.64 -15.89 -19.22
C SER A 783 -27.12 -15.75 -19.42
N SER A 784 -26.37 -15.36 -18.38
CA SER A 784 -24.91 -15.22 -18.36
C SER A 784 -24.32 -16.00 -17.18
N ALA A 785 -23.29 -15.48 -16.52
CA ALA A 785 -22.63 -16.09 -15.38
C ALA A 785 -23.35 -15.81 -14.05
N VAL A 786 -23.29 -16.78 -13.13
CA VAL A 786 -23.68 -16.62 -11.72
C VAL A 786 -22.41 -16.71 -10.88
N THR A 787 -22.11 -15.66 -10.13
CA THR A 787 -20.97 -15.61 -9.20
C THR A 787 -21.47 -15.55 -7.77
N VAL A 788 -20.93 -16.41 -6.91
CA VAL A 788 -21.34 -16.52 -5.50
C VAL A 788 -20.12 -16.34 -4.58
N ARG A 789 -20.27 -15.50 -3.55
CA ARG A 789 -19.25 -15.14 -2.56
C ARG A 789 -19.87 -14.96 -1.18
N GLY A 790 -19.15 -15.33 -0.12
CA GLY A 790 -19.60 -15.13 1.27
C GLY A 790 -20.66 -16.12 1.76
N GLU A 791 -21.41 -15.79 2.82
CA GLU A 791 -22.55 -16.56 3.34
C GLU A 791 -23.75 -16.38 2.40
N VAL A 792 -24.02 -17.40 1.58
CA VAL A 792 -25.11 -17.36 0.61
C VAL A 792 -25.93 -18.63 0.71
N GLN A 793 -27.25 -18.50 0.75
CA GLN A 793 -28.18 -19.62 0.72
C GLN A 793 -29.16 -19.46 -0.44
N LEU A 794 -29.21 -20.48 -1.30
CA LEU A 794 -29.94 -20.44 -2.56
C LEU A 794 -30.87 -21.65 -2.72
N GLY A 795 -32.02 -21.42 -3.35
CA GLY A 795 -32.83 -22.46 -3.97
C GLY A 795 -32.15 -23.03 -5.23
N ASP A 796 -32.94 -23.28 -6.29
CA ASP A 796 -32.39 -23.80 -7.56
C ASP A 796 -31.54 -22.74 -8.28
N VAL A 797 -30.40 -23.15 -8.85
CA VAL A 797 -29.52 -22.27 -9.63
C VAL A 797 -29.44 -22.77 -11.07
N VAL A 798 -29.87 -21.92 -12.02
CA VAL A 798 -29.80 -22.18 -13.46
C VAL A 798 -29.08 -21.04 -14.16
N CYS A 799 -28.01 -21.35 -14.89
CA CYS A 799 -27.34 -20.36 -15.72
C CYS A 799 -26.92 -20.87 -17.10
N SER A 800 -26.95 -19.97 -18.09
CA SER A 800 -26.46 -20.28 -19.43
C SER A 800 -24.93 -20.12 -19.55
N GLY A 801 -24.33 -19.28 -18.71
CA GLY A 801 -22.88 -19.10 -18.59
C GLY A 801 -22.25 -20.00 -17.52
N LYS A 802 -21.09 -19.55 -17.00
CA LYS A 802 -20.30 -20.26 -15.99
C LYS A 802 -20.79 -19.94 -14.58
N ILE A 803 -20.84 -20.96 -13.71
CA ILE A 803 -20.98 -20.75 -12.26
C ILE A 803 -19.59 -20.59 -11.68
N VAL A 804 -19.37 -19.50 -10.96
CA VAL A 804 -18.10 -19.24 -10.26
C VAL A 804 -18.40 -19.08 -8.78
N VAL A 805 -17.88 -19.98 -7.96
CA VAL A 805 -17.93 -19.85 -6.51
C VAL A 805 -16.52 -19.48 -6.05
N GLU A 806 -16.32 -18.22 -5.65
CA GLU A 806 -14.99 -17.67 -5.33
C GLU A 806 -14.76 -17.65 -3.81
N GLY A 807 -13.60 -18.07 -3.29
CA GLY A 807 -13.32 -18.17 -1.85
C GLY A 807 -13.04 -16.84 -1.09
N GLY A 808 -13.49 -16.74 0.17
CA GLY A 808 -13.28 -15.57 1.04
C GLY A 808 -13.70 -15.68 2.53
N GLY A 809 -14.07 -16.87 3.04
CA GLY A 809 -14.49 -17.07 4.45
C GLY A 809 -14.38 -18.54 4.88
N LYS A 810 -14.56 -18.86 6.18
CA LYS A 810 -14.49 -20.23 6.74
C LYS A 810 -15.75 -21.09 6.48
N GLU A 811 -16.76 -20.55 5.81
CA GLU A 811 -18.11 -21.12 5.75
C GLU A 811 -18.43 -21.78 4.39
N CYS A 812 -19.14 -22.90 4.45
CA CYS A 812 -19.54 -23.70 3.28
C CYS A 812 -20.73 -23.05 2.56
N LEU A 813 -20.66 -22.91 1.23
CA LEU A 813 -21.82 -22.51 0.43
C LEU A 813 -22.84 -23.65 0.40
N VAL A 814 -24.09 -23.40 0.80
CA VAL A 814 -25.16 -24.40 0.73
C VAL A 814 -26.17 -24.02 -0.35
N VAL A 815 -26.33 -24.92 -1.33
CA VAL A 815 -27.40 -24.86 -2.33
C VAL A 815 -28.43 -25.94 -1.97
N ASP A 816 -29.63 -25.50 -1.57
CA ASP A 816 -30.71 -26.40 -1.15
C ASP A 816 -31.36 -27.13 -2.34
N GLY A 817 -31.23 -26.57 -3.54
CA GLY A 817 -31.81 -27.03 -4.79
C GLY A 817 -30.84 -27.72 -5.75
N ASP A 818 -31.27 -27.83 -7.01
CA ASP A 818 -30.43 -28.32 -8.11
C ASP A 818 -29.51 -27.22 -8.65
N VAL A 819 -28.31 -27.60 -9.07
CA VAL A 819 -27.37 -26.74 -9.80
C VAL A 819 -27.28 -27.22 -11.24
N SER A 820 -27.65 -26.36 -12.20
CA SER A 820 -27.54 -26.67 -13.63
C SER A 820 -26.91 -25.53 -14.42
N CYS A 821 -25.81 -25.82 -15.12
CA CYS A 821 -25.17 -24.87 -16.02
C CYS A 821 -24.95 -25.43 -17.44
N LYS A 822 -25.24 -24.59 -18.45
CA LYS A 822 -24.98 -24.91 -19.86
C LYS A 822 -23.50 -24.74 -20.26
N SER A 823 -22.68 -24.18 -19.37
CA SER A 823 -21.23 -24.08 -19.52
C SER A 823 -20.52 -24.93 -18.46
N GLY A 824 -19.30 -24.55 -18.09
CA GLY A 824 -18.55 -25.15 -16.99
C GLY A 824 -18.85 -24.53 -15.62
N ALA A 825 -18.13 -25.00 -14.61
CA ALA A 825 -18.14 -24.43 -13.26
C ALA A 825 -16.72 -24.32 -12.70
N VAL A 826 -16.47 -23.31 -11.86
CA VAL A 826 -15.26 -23.22 -11.03
C VAL A 826 -15.69 -23.12 -9.57
N ILE A 827 -15.18 -24.03 -8.77
CA ILE A 827 -15.44 -24.18 -7.35
C ILE A 827 -14.14 -23.89 -6.62
N ASP A 828 -13.94 -22.67 -6.13
CA ASP A 828 -12.71 -22.23 -5.43
C ASP A 828 -12.87 -22.21 -3.89
N ARG A 829 -13.82 -22.97 -3.36
CA ARG A 829 -14.09 -23.15 -1.91
C ARG A 829 -14.95 -24.39 -1.66
N ASP A 830 -15.30 -24.62 -0.40
CA ASP A 830 -16.23 -25.68 -0.01
C ASP A 830 -17.68 -25.33 -0.41
N VAL A 831 -18.32 -26.25 -1.14
CA VAL A 831 -19.68 -26.13 -1.66
C VAL A 831 -20.44 -27.42 -1.37
N GLN A 832 -21.61 -27.29 -0.77
CA GLN A 832 -22.57 -28.36 -0.61
C GLN A 832 -23.79 -28.12 -1.51
N VAL A 833 -24.08 -29.09 -2.37
CA VAL A 833 -25.30 -29.16 -3.17
C VAL A 833 -26.18 -30.25 -2.58
N CYS A 834 -27.35 -29.87 -2.07
CA CYS A 834 -28.28 -30.78 -1.39
C CYS A 834 -29.04 -31.71 -2.35
N LYS A 835 -29.11 -31.38 -3.64
CA LYS A 835 -29.69 -32.22 -4.70
C LYS A 835 -28.67 -32.54 -5.79
N ASN A 836 -28.98 -32.31 -7.07
CA ASN A 836 -28.14 -32.71 -8.20
C ASN A 836 -27.26 -31.56 -8.71
N PHE A 837 -26.08 -31.90 -9.23
CA PHE A 837 -25.18 -30.97 -9.91
C PHE A 837 -24.99 -31.41 -11.37
N SER A 838 -25.28 -30.51 -12.32
CA SER A 838 -25.14 -30.76 -13.75
C SER A 838 -24.38 -29.64 -14.46
N ALA A 839 -23.34 -29.99 -15.22
CA ALA A 839 -22.53 -29.01 -15.97
C ALA A 839 -22.17 -29.53 -17.37
N LYS A 840 -22.52 -28.77 -18.42
CA LYS A 840 -22.22 -29.16 -19.82
C LYS A 840 -20.75 -28.96 -20.20
N GLY A 841 -20.03 -28.07 -19.53
CA GLY A 841 -18.62 -27.76 -19.77
C GLY A 841 -17.67 -28.29 -18.68
N ASN A 842 -16.44 -27.79 -18.66
CA ASN A 842 -15.42 -28.23 -17.72
C ASN A 842 -15.71 -27.74 -16.28
N VAL A 843 -15.45 -28.59 -15.29
CA VAL A 843 -15.56 -28.27 -13.87
C VAL A 843 -14.16 -28.26 -13.26
N SER A 844 -13.79 -27.18 -12.58
CA SER A 844 -12.54 -27.12 -11.79
C SER A 844 -12.90 -26.97 -10.32
N ILE A 845 -12.23 -27.76 -9.47
CA ILE A 845 -12.46 -27.84 -8.03
C ILE A 845 -11.15 -27.53 -7.32
N ASN A 846 -11.20 -26.51 -6.46
CA ASN A 846 -10.11 -25.92 -5.71
C ASN A 846 -10.65 -25.62 -4.29
N GLY A 847 -11.10 -26.69 -3.62
CA GLY A 847 -11.90 -26.73 -2.39
C GLY A 847 -12.64 -28.09 -2.28
N ARG A 848 -13.62 -28.21 -1.39
CA ARG A 848 -14.47 -29.43 -1.29
C ARG A 848 -15.82 -29.24 -1.98
N LEU A 849 -16.10 -29.99 -3.04
CA LEU A 849 -17.46 -30.08 -3.60
C LEU A 849 -18.16 -31.32 -3.06
N LEU A 850 -19.20 -31.13 -2.25
CA LEU A 850 -20.12 -32.18 -1.78
C LEU A 850 -21.44 -32.11 -2.54
N VAL A 851 -21.81 -33.18 -3.24
CA VAL A 851 -23.11 -33.32 -3.92
C VAL A 851 -23.88 -34.46 -3.27
N LYS A 852 -25.02 -34.17 -2.65
CA LYS A 852 -25.85 -35.18 -1.97
C LYS A 852 -26.68 -36.04 -2.94
N GLY A 853 -27.02 -35.51 -4.11
CA GLY A 853 -27.67 -36.25 -5.21
C GLY A 853 -26.67 -36.67 -6.29
N ASP A 854 -27.10 -36.61 -7.55
CA ASP A 854 -26.30 -37.04 -8.70
C ASP A 854 -25.39 -35.92 -9.22
N LEU A 855 -24.18 -36.29 -9.63
CA LEU A 855 -23.24 -35.42 -10.35
C LEU A 855 -23.16 -35.84 -11.82
N THR A 856 -23.53 -34.95 -12.75
CA THR A 856 -23.35 -35.16 -14.20
C THR A 856 -22.51 -34.05 -14.83
N VAL A 857 -21.34 -34.37 -15.37
CA VAL A 857 -20.46 -33.42 -16.06
C VAL A 857 -20.12 -33.92 -17.46
N TRP A 858 -20.41 -33.10 -18.49
CA TRP A 858 -20.09 -33.45 -19.89
C TRP A 858 -18.67 -33.04 -20.32
N GLY A 859 -18.04 -32.09 -19.62
CA GLY A 859 -16.64 -31.70 -19.83
C GLY A 859 -15.65 -32.43 -18.92
N ASN A 860 -14.43 -31.91 -18.84
CA ASN A 860 -13.38 -32.39 -17.94
C ASN A 860 -13.62 -31.90 -16.51
N VAL A 861 -13.35 -32.76 -15.52
CA VAL A 861 -13.33 -32.42 -14.09
C VAL A 861 -11.89 -32.40 -13.62
N LYS A 862 -11.43 -31.25 -13.11
CA LYS A 862 -10.09 -31.07 -12.54
C LYS A 862 -10.18 -30.79 -11.05
N ILE A 863 -9.49 -31.58 -10.24
CA ILE A 863 -9.43 -31.45 -8.78
C ILE A 863 -8.01 -31.04 -8.42
N GLN A 864 -7.82 -29.86 -7.81
CA GLN A 864 -6.50 -29.36 -7.41
C GLN A 864 -5.94 -30.13 -6.21
N GLN A 865 -4.61 -30.07 -6.01
CA GLN A 865 -3.94 -30.69 -4.88
C GLN A 865 -4.54 -30.19 -3.54
N GLY A 866 -4.96 -31.11 -2.67
CA GLY A 866 -5.62 -30.80 -1.40
C GLY A 866 -7.12 -30.47 -1.48
N SER A 867 -7.75 -30.63 -2.66
CA SER A 867 -9.19 -30.47 -2.87
C SER A 867 -9.94 -31.80 -2.88
N GLU A 868 -11.26 -31.77 -2.65
CA GLU A 868 -12.10 -32.96 -2.55
C GLU A 868 -13.34 -32.87 -3.44
N LEU A 869 -13.74 -33.99 -4.03
CA LEU A 869 -15.04 -34.17 -4.67
C LEU A 869 -15.75 -35.36 -4.04
N ILE A 870 -16.87 -35.10 -3.37
CA ILE A 870 -17.70 -36.10 -2.71
C ILE A 870 -19.08 -36.08 -3.37
N VAL A 871 -19.54 -37.24 -3.82
CA VAL A 871 -20.85 -37.42 -4.45
C VAL A 871 -21.52 -38.61 -3.76
N ASN A 872 -22.69 -38.38 -3.16
CA ASN A 872 -23.44 -39.46 -2.49
C ASN A 872 -24.34 -40.24 -3.46
N GLY A 873 -24.78 -39.61 -4.55
CA GLY A 873 -25.52 -40.25 -5.65
C GLY A 873 -24.60 -40.78 -6.76
N MET A 874 -25.15 -40.89 -7.97
CA MET A 874 -24.43 -41.36 -9.14
C MET A 874 -23.46 -40.28 -9.66
N ARG A 875 -22.21 -40.68 -9.90
CA ARG A 875 -21.18 -39.83 -10.51
C ARG A 875 -20.98 -40.18 -11.98
N THR A 876 -21.38 -39.29 -12.87
CA THR A 876 -21.22 -39.41 -14.33
C THR A 876 -20.33 -38.27 -14.85
N VAL A 877 -19.13 -38.61 -15.35
CA VAL A 877 -18.21 -37.67 -16.01
C VAL A 877 -17.94 -38.20 -17.41
N HIS A 878 -18.35 -37.46 -18.45
CA HIS A 878 -18.12 -37.85 -19.85
C HIS A 878 -16.73 -37.43 -20.37
N GLY A 879 -16.10 -36.43 -19.75
CA GLY A 879 -14.72 -36.01 -20.04
C GLY A 879 -13.68 -36.70 -19.16
N LYS A 880 -12.49 -36.10 -19.05
CA LYS A 880 -11.42 -36.59 -18.16
C LYS A 880 -11.67 -36.16 -16.71
N LEU A 881 -11.42 -37.05 -15.76
CA LEU A 881 -11.32 -36.75 -14.34
C LEU A 881 -9.84 -36.73 -13.95
N GLU A 882 -9.30 -35.56 -13.61
CA GLU A 882 -7.88 -35.34 -13.30
C GLU A 882 -7.75 -34.82 -11.87
N GLN A 883 -6.91 -35.47 -11.05
CA GLN A 883 -6.47 -34.97 -9.74
C GLN A 883 -5.03 -34.50 -9.89
N LEU A 884 -4.79 -33.22 -9.62
CA LEU A 884 -3.51 -32.53 -9.84
C LEU A 884 -2.61 -32.55 -8.61
#